data_AF-A0A7C1CJ31-F1
#
_entry.id   AF-A0A7C1CJ31-F1
#
_cell.length_a   1.000
_cell.length_b   1.000
_cell.length_c   1.000
_cell.angle_alpha   90.00
_cell.angle_beta   90.00
_cell.angle_gamma   90.00
#
_symmetry.space_group_name_H-M   'P 1'
#
loop_
_entity.id
_entity.type
_entity.pdbx_description
1 polymer ?
#
loop_
_entity_poly.entity_id
_entity_poly.type
_entity_poly.pdbx_seq_one_letter_code
_entity_poly.pdbx_strand_id
1 'polypeptide(L)'
;MRFFSDLHVHSRFSRATSKTLTIEELVTGAERKGITVIGSGDFTHPSWLGELEEHLVEAEPGLFRLSRNGGCVRVLLTGEISTIYKQADKVRKVHHLIGAPDLCTVRKIATSLARRGNITSDGRPILGVTSRDLLEIVLEASEDAFLIPAHIWTPWFSSLGSKSGFDSIAECYLDLEPHIFAVETGLSSDPPMNWRVTSLDRYHLVSNSDAHSAEKVARESTVFSCDLDYFAMVHALKNGQGLEGTVEFFPEEGKYHLDGHRDCGVSLAPAETRELDGICPVCGKKVTVGVLHRVEALADRDEGSRPERAKGFFSLIPLKEILSEILMVGSSSRKVAATYERLVGKLGGELQILLDLDKDEIEATAGDVIALAISRMRSGEVHREAGFDGQFGRIRVFRDDERDLLFGAEASLQGTKREVKVSVAGSGSSSNPGSDTLLNDGQLKAVGFQDGFLVVHAGPGTGKTRVLVERIKALKKNDDRTSILAVTFTTRAAAEIAQRLGREDVEVNTFHGLASRILRGSGRSFVVADDAMLRDEAKELGRADAESWVRDLLFRMSTRQPLLHEQAAFVETLRRKGLFPFEGLIKEAVATLRTATNRPRWNHILVDEFQDINPVQYLFFRELGGTAKSIMVIGDANQAIYGFRGSTPEAFDDVLRDYPRAHVISLEETYRMSSPLSRASNAFIGATAVRSSREGESIRLVESPVPNEFIAREIESLVGGLRHSVVACAQAEYALSDIAVIVRTQQQAQPVLEALDRASIPYDTAYARSLSEKPGIAERITILEGKRWHHLIRGVGEKAQERMNRGEDPGRVVAVKISEAVHLMNSLEGSIRARIRSIEDAGLFKLERIDDAHPFYQYAGLFGSDLDGFIDFCRLSNDQGALGGERVHVITAHAAKGLEFRCVFITSLMHGIFPLEGSSVSEERNLFYVAMTRASEILYLLCPDRNQSEFLWLLPAQFCRVYREKRRQSSEQMLLF
;
A
#
# COMPACT_ATOMS: atom_id res chain seq x y z
N MET A 1 19.43 -35.00 -22.24
CA MET A 1 20.87 -34.66 -22.41
C MET A 1 21.29 -33.81 -21.21
N ARG A 2 22.52 -33.88 -20.65
CA ARG A 2 22.88 -33.00 -19.53
C ARG A 2 23.05 -31.56 -20.02
N PHE A 3 22.38 -30.61 -19.37
CA PHE A 3 22.47 -29.17 -19.66
C PHE A 3 22.28 -28.30 -18.40
N PHE A 4 22.68 -27.04 -18.49
CA PHE A 4 22.57 -26.04 -17.42
C PHE A 4 21.51 -25.00 -17.75
N SER A 5 20.76 -24.55 -16.74
CA SER A 5 19.79 -23.46 -16.86
C SER A 5 19.93 -22.41 -15.77
N ASP A 6 19.61 -21.16 -16.11
CA ASP A 6 19.63 -20.02 -15.20
C ASP A 6 18.35 -19.19 -15.41
N LEU A 7 17.33 -19.46 -14.60
CA LEU A 7 15.96 -18.98 -14.84
C LEU A 7 15.65 -17.64 -14.14
N HIS A 8 16.38 -17.33 -13.08
CA HIS A 8 16.23 -16.11 -12.28
C HIS A 8 17.21 -15.03 -12.74
N VAL A 9 16.77 -14.24 -13.72
CA VAL A 9 17.53 -13.13 -14.30
C VAL A 9 16.63 -11.90 -14.44
N HIS A 10 17.22 -10.73 -14.62
CA HIS A 10 16.48 -9.48 -14.82
C HIS A 10 16.74 -8.83 -16.18
N SER A 11 15.88 -7.87 -16.51
CA SER A 11 16.01 -6.99 -17.67
C SER A 11 16.59 -5.62 -17.29
N ARG A 12 16.87 -4.80 -18.30
CA ARG A 12 17.17 -3.36 -18.17
C ARG A 12 16.05 -2.50 -17.54
N PHE A 13 14.84 -3.05 -17.33
CA PHE A 13 13.72 -2.36 -16.69
C PHE A 13 13.66 -2.56 -15.17
N SER A 14 14.37 -3.57 -14.62
CA SER A 14 14.49 -3.73 -13.17
C SER A 14 15.44 -2.72 -12.54
N ARG A 15 15.16 -2.28 -11.31
CA ARG A 15 16.07 -1.42 -10.54
C ARG A 15 17.41 -2.13 -10.27
N ALA A 16 18.50 -1.36 -10.33
CA ALA A 16 19.88 -1.80 -10.07
C ALA A 16 20.49 -2.81 -11.08
N THR A 17 19.89 -2.99 -12.26
CA THR A 17 20.48 -3.77 -13.36
C THR A 17 21.32 -2.93 -14.32
N SER A 18 22.04 -3.58 -15.25
CA SER A 18 22.70 -2.85 -16.34
C SER A 18 21.68 -2.28 -17.33
N LYS A 19 21.86 -1.01 -17.71
CA LYS A 19 21.07 -0.35 -18.77
C LYS A 19 21.17 -1.05 -20.15
N THR A 20 22.21 -1.84 -20.35
CA THR A 20 22.47 -2.60 -21.59
C THR A 20 21.94 -4.03 -21.54
N LEU A 21 21.23 -4.43 -20.48
CA LEU A 21 20.72 -5.79 -20.31
C LEU A 21 19.47 -6.03 -21.17
N THR A 22 19.67 -6.15 -22.49
CA THR A 22 18.67 -6.60 -23.46
C THR A 22 18.64 -8.12 -23.53
N ILE A 23 17.67 -8.67 -24.26
CA ILE A 23 17.51 -10.12 -24.39
C ILE A 23 18.66 -10.74 -25.20
N GLU A 24 19.23 -10.01 -26.15
CA GLU A 24 20.45 -10.41 -26.86
C GLU A 24 21.68 -10.44 -25.96
N GLU A 25 21.82 -9.47 -25.04
CA GLU A 25 22.94 -9.42 -24.11
C GLU A 25 22.84 -10.55 -23.06
N LEU A 26 21.62 -10.89 -22.61
CA LEU A 26 21.36 -12.07 -21.78
C LEU A 26 21.71 -13.38 -22.52
N VAL A 27 21.23 -13.56 -23.76
CA VAL A 27 21.53 -14.75 -24.57
C VAL A 27 23.03 -14.86 -24.90
N THR A 28 23.69 -13.75 -25.24
CA THR A 28 25.14 -13.70 -25.50
C THR A 28 25.93 -14.02 -24.22
N GLY A 29 25.46 -13.57 -23.06
CA GLY A 29 25.99 -13.94 -21.75
C GLY A 29 25.87 -15.44 -21.50
N ALA A 30 24.67 -16.02 -21.70
CA ALA A 30 24.41 -17.45 -21.57
C ALA A 30 25.34 -18.30 -22.47
N GLU A 31 25.52 -17.92 -23.73
CA GLU A 31 26.44 -18.61 -24.66
C GLU A 31 27.88 -18.65 -24.14
N ARG A 32 28.43 -17.52 -23.66
CA ARG A 32 29.79 -17.47 -23.10
C ARG A 32 29.91 -18.25 -21.78
N LYS A 33 28.83 -18.34 -21.01
CA LYS A 33 28.78 -19.06 -19.74
C LYS A 33 28.58 -20.58 -19.92
N GLY A 34 28.04 -21.03 -21.04
CA GLY A 34 27.65 -22.43 -21.26
C GLY A 34 26.24 -22.77 -20.72
N ILE A 35 25.39 -21.78 -20.49
CA ILE A 35 23.97 -21.98 -20.15
C ILE A 35 23.23 -22.38 -21.42
N THR A 36 22.38 -23.41 -21.34
CA THR A 36 21.55 -23.87 -22.47
C THR A 36 20.15 -23.26 -22.43
N VAL A 37 19.58 -23.04 -21.23
CA VAL A 37 18.27 -22.39 -21.05
C VAL A 37 18.39 -21.22 -20.08
N ILE A 38 18.11 -20.00 -20.52
CA ILE A 38 18.09 -18.80 -19.68
C ILE A 38 16.66 -18.28 -19.49
N GLY A 39 16.36 -17.65 -18.35
CA GLY A 39 15.13 -16.89 -18.17
C GLY A 39 15.07 -15.64 -19.07
N SER A 40 13.87 -15.17 -19.40
CA SER A 40 13.70 -13.84 -20.01
C SER A 40 13.89 -12.70 -19.01
N GLY A 41 13.58 -12.95 -17.73
CA GLY A 41 13.41 -11.93 -16.71
C GLY A 41 12.21 -11.01 -16.95
N ASP A 42 11.69 -10.40 -15.88
CA ASP A 42 10.79 -9.24 -15.86
C ASP A 42 9.58 -9.22 -16.83
N PHE A 43 9.14 -10.38 -17.34
CA PHE A 43 8.16 -10.51 -18.44
C PHE A 43 6.79 -9.85 -18.24
N THR A 44 6.47 -9.42 -17.01
CA THR A 44 5.24 -8.67 -16.68
C THR A 44 5.33 -7.19 -17.00
N HIS A 45 6.54 -6.64 -17.18
CA HIS A 45 6.73 -5.22 -17.47
C HIS A 45 6.31 -4.91 -18.93
N PRO A 46 5.30 -4.05 -19.20
CA PRO A 46 4.69 -3.96 -20.53
C PRO A 46 5.65 -3.58 -21.67
N SER A 47 6.59 -2.67 -21.43
CA SER A 47 7.59 -2.31 -22.45
C SER A 47 8.58 -3.44 -22.72
N TRP A 48 8.87 -4.26 -21.71
CA TRP A 48 9.76 -5.41 -21.86
C TRP A 48 9.04 -6.56 -22.57
N LEU A 49 7.77 -6.81 -22.23
CA LEU A 49 6.92 -7.77 -22.93
C LEU A 49 6.83 -7.45 -24.43
N GLY A 50 6.72 -6.17 -24.81
CA GLY A 50 6.79 -5.75 -26.21
C GLY A 50 8.14 -6.07 -26.89
N GLU A 51 9.26 -5.90 -26.18
CA GLU A 51 10.58 -6.32 -26.67
C GLU A 51 10.69 -7.85 -26.80
N LEU A 52 10.17 -8.62 -25.84
CA LEU A 52 10.11 -10.08 -25.94
C LEU A 52 9.25 -10.55 -27.13
N GLU A 53 8.10 -9.90 -27.38
CA GLU A 53 7.20 -10.19 -28.51
C GLU A 53 7.82 -9.86 -29.88
N GLU A 54 8.68 -8.83 -30.01
CA GLU A 54 9.39 -8.52 -31.26
C GLU A 54 10.63 -9.40 -31.48
N HIS A 55 11.37 -9.73 -30.40
CA HIS A 55 12.70 -10.32 -30.51
C HIS A 55 12.72 -11.86 -30.37
N LEU A 56 11.67 -12.49 -29.83
CA LEU A 56 11.62 -13.94 -29.63
C LEU A 56 10.68 -14.67 -30.60
N VAL A 57 11.08 -15.89 -30.98
CA VAL A 57 10.26 -16.87 -31.69
C VAL A 57 10.36 -18.23 -31.00
N GLU A 58 9.29 -19.02 -31.03
CA GLU A 58 9.30 -20.38 -30.48
C GLU A 58 10.31 -21.28 -31.23
N ALA A 59 10.94 -22.19 -30.49
CA ALA A 59 12.01 -23.07 -30.96
C ALA A 59 11.68 -24.55 -30.68
N GLU A 60 11.27 -24.84 -29.45
CA GLU A 60 10.72 -26.11 -28.97
C GLU A 60 9.48 -25.78 -28.13
N PRO A 61 8.59 -26.75 -27.78
CA PRO A 61 7.36 -26.47 -27.05
C PRO A 61 7.58 -25.63 -25.78
N GLY A 62 7.09 -24.39 -25.80
CA GLY A 62 7.23 -23.41 -24.71
C GLY A 62 8.64 -22.86 -24.45
N LEU A 63 9.61 -23.13 -25.33
CA LEU A 63 10.95 -22.54 -25.30
C LEU A 63 11.19 -21.66 -26.53
N PHE A 64 11.85 -20.52 -26.32
CA PHE A 64 12.02 -19.48 -27.33
C PHE A 64 13.49 -19.28 -27.71
N ARG A 65 13.74 -18.61 -28.84
CA ARG A 65 15.07 -18.16 -29.27
C ARG A 65 14.98 -16.80 -29.97
N LEU A 66 16.12 -16.12 -30.14
CA LEU A 66 16.18 -14.84 -30.85
C LEU A 66 15.77 -15.01 -32.33
N SER A 67 14.91 -14.11 -32.80
CA SER A 67 14.35 -14.12 -34.17
C SER A 67 15.40 -13.84 -35.26
N ARG A 68 16.40 -13.01 -34.96
CA ARG A 68 17.41 -12.54 -35.94
C ARG A 68 18.74 -13.32 -35.92
N ASN A 69 19.04 -14.01 -34.82
CA ASN A 69 20.26 -14.81 -34.63
C ASN A 69 19.91 -16.13 -33.93
N GLY A 70 19.63 -17.19 -34.68
CA GLY A 70 19.16 -18.48 -34.15
C GLY A 70 20.23 -19.31 -33.44
N GLY A 71 20.72 -18.83 -32.30
CA GLY A 71 21.75 -19.48 -31.47
C GLY A 71 21.32 -20.78 -30.79
N CYS A 72 22.25 -21.35 -30.01
CA CYS A 72 22.03 -22.64 -29.33
C CYS A 72 21.27 -22.51 -27.99
N VAL A 73 21.25 -21.31 -27.41
CA VAL A 73 20.52 -21.02 -26.16
C VAL A 73 19.02 -20.96 -26.41
N ARG A 74 18.25 -21.35 -25.39
CA ARG A 74 16.80 -21.15 -25.30
C ARG A 74 16.44 -20.19 -24.20
N VAL A 75 15.33 -19.49 -24.41
CA VAL A 75 14.73 -18.55 -23.47
C VAL A 75 13.45 -19.15 -22.92
N LEU A 76 13.36 -19.30 -21.61
CA LEU A 76 12.14 -19.63 -20.88
C LEU A 76 11.52 -18.32 -20.37
N LEU A 77 10.22 -18.12 -20.58
CA LEU A 77 9.55 -16.87 -20.21
C LEU A 77 9.39 -16.80 -18.68
N THR A 78 10.17 -15.94 -18.03
CA THR A 78 10.23 -15.76 -16.56
C THR A 78 10.10 -14.31 -16.13
N GLY A 79 9.72 -14.11 -14.88
CA GLY A 79 9.87 -12.83 -14.18
C GLY A 79 9.82 -13.01 -12.67
N GLU A 80 10.30 -12.00 -11.95
CA GLU A 80 10.26 -11.98 -10.49
C GLU A 80 9.19 -11.01 -10.00
N ILE A 81 8.36 -11.43 -9.05
CA ILE A 81 7.35 -10.59 -8.40
C ILE A 81 7.68 -10.49 -6.91
N SER A 82 7.72 -9.26 -6.40
CA SER A 82 7.86 -8.99 -4.96
C SER A 82 6.50 -8.78 -4.32
N THR A 83 6.24 -9.44 -3.20
CA THR A 83 5.01 -9.29 -2.41
C THR A 83 5.32 -8.62 -1.07
N ILE A 84 4.50 -7.64 -0.65
CA ILE A 84 4.56 -7.02 0.69
C ILE A 84 3.15 -6.92 1.24
N TYR A 85 2.88 -7.60 2.36
CA TYR A 85 1.54 -7.71 2.95
C TYR A 85 1.59 -8.08 4.43
N LYS A 86 0.50 -7.87 5.18
CA LYS A 86 0.41 -8.29 6.59
C LYS A 86 -0.22 -9.69 6.71
N GLN A 87 0.42 -10.62 7.42
CA GLN A 87 -0.14 -11.94 7.77
C GLN A 87 0.37 -12.41 9.15
N ALA A 88 -0.54 -12.91 9.99
CA ALA A 88 -0.28 -13.30 11.39
C ALA A 88 0.44 -12.20 12.19
N ASP A 89 -0.10 -10.98 12.11
CA ASP A 89 0.40 -9.74 12.71
C ASP A 89 1.83 -9.30 12.36
N LYS A 90 2.50 -9.98 11.44
CA LYS A 90 3.82 -9.60 10.89
C LYS A 90 3.69 -9.06 9.46
N VAL A 91 4.53 -8.09 9.11
CA VAL A 91 4.73 -7.67 7.71
C VAL A 91 5.59 -8.73 7.02
N ARG A 92 5.02 -9.36 6.00
CA ARG A 92 5.62 -10.38 5.15
C ARG A 92 6.16 -9.74 3.89
N LYS A 93 7.32 -10.21 3.47
CA LYS A 93 8.04 -9.71 2.30
C LYS A 93 8.68 -10.90 1.60
N VAL A 94 8.15 -11.30 0.45
CA VAL A 94 8.56 -12.54 -0.23
C VAL A 94 8.71 -12.27 -1.73
N HIS A 95 9.77 -12.82 -2.30
CA HIS A 95 10.06 -12.77 -3.73
C HIS A 95 9.71 -14.10 -4.39
N HIS A 96 9.24 -14.03 -5.63
CA HIS A 96 8.64 -15.15 -6.34
C HIS A 96 9.14 -15.18 -7.78
N LEU A 97 9.85 -16.24 -8.15
CA LEU A 97 10.18 -16.52 -9.55
C LEU A 97 8.97 -17.20 -10.19
N ILE A 98 8.39 -16.58 -11.22
CA ILE A 98 7.27 -17.15 -11.97
C ILE A 98 7.68 -17.44 -13.41
N GLY A 99 7.18 -18.55 -13.96
CA GLY A 99 7.49 -19.00 -15.32
C GLY A 99 6.24 -19.44 -16.08
N ALA A 100 6.19 -19.14 -17.38
CA ALA A 100 5.04 -19.42 -18.23
C ALA A 100 5.45 -20.14 -19.54
N PRO A 101 4.59 -21.02 -20.10
CA PRO A 101 4.87 -21.72 -21.34
C PRO A 101 4.81 -20.80 -22.57
N ASP A 102 3.99 -19.74 -22.54
CA ASP A 102 3.68 -18.96 -23.74
C ASP A 102 3.34 -17.49 -23.45
N LEU A 103 3.53 -16.62 -24.45
CA LEU A 103 3.28 -15.18 -24.38
C LEU A 103 1.81 -14.81 -24.09
N CYS A 104 0.84 -15.67 -24.41
CA CYS A 104 -0.56 -15.45 -24.06
C CYS A 104 -0.80 -15.68 -22.57
N THR A 105 -0.20 -16.70 -21.98
CA THR A 105 -0.17 -16.91 -20.53
C THR A 105 0.52 -15.73 -19.82
N VAL A 106 1.65 -15.24 -20.33
CA VAL A 106 2.30 -14.01 -19.80
C VAL A 106 1.35 -12.81 -19.82
N ARG A 107 0.66 -12.55 -20.93
CA ARG A 107 -0.33 -11.46 -21.03
C ARG A 107 -1.48 -11.60 -20.03
N LYS A 108 -1.97 -12.81 -19.75
CA LYS A 108 -2.99 -13.04 -18.70
C LYS A 108 -2.47 -12.65 -17.32
N ILE A 109 -1.28 -13.13 -16.94
CA ILE A 109 -0.63 -12.83 -15.66
C ILE A 109 -0.44 -11.32 -15.53
N ALA A 110 0.23 -10.68 -16.49
CA ALA A 110 0.47 -9.23 -16.49
C ALA A 110 -0.84 -8.43 -16.37
N THR A 111 -1.90 -8.81 -17.11
CA THR A 111 -3.22 -8.16 -17.04
C THR A 111 -3.86 -8.32 -15.65
N SER A 112 -3.69 -9.47 -14.99
CA SER A 112 -4.24 -9.72 -13.65
C SER A 112 -3.47 -8.98 -12.55
N LEU A 113 -2.15 -8.83 -12.70
CA LEU A 113 -1.30 -8.09 -11.77
C LEU A 113 -1.45 -6.57 -11.91
N ALA A 114 -1.60 -6.04 -13.13
CA ALA A 114 -1.87 -4.62 -13.41
C ALA A 114 -3.12 -4.08 -12.71
N ARG A 115 -4.11 -4.95 -12.42
CA ARG A 115 -5.32 -4.59 -11.65
C ARG A 115 -5.06 -4.46 -10.15
N ARG A 116 -4.00 -5.09 -9.63
CA ARG A 116 -3.68 -5.16 -8.20
C ARG A 116 -2.52 -4.23 -7.79
N GLY A 117 -1.69 -3.78 -8.74
CA GLY A 117 -0.66 -2.76 -8.49
C GLY A 117 0.08 -2.30 -9.74
N ASN A 118 1.13 -1.49 -9.54
CA ASN A 118 1.94 -0.95 -10.63
C ASN A 118 2.95 -2.00 -11.14
N ILE A 119 2.89 -2.29 -12.44
CA ILE A 119 3.83 -3.20 -13.13
C ILE A 119 4.65 -2.51 -14.24
N THR A 120 4.63 -1.18 -14.30
CA THR A 120 5.21 -0.38 -15.40
C THR A 120 6.35 0.53 -14.97
N SER A 121 6.75 0.46 -13.69
CA SER A 121 7.78 1.32 -13.09
C SER A 121 9.05 0.59 -12.67
N ASP A 122 9.00 -0.73 -12.62
CA ASP A 122 10.10 -1.64 -12.28
C ASP A 122 9.84 -2.97 -13.00
N GLY A 123 10.90 -3.62 -13.48
CA GLY A 123 10.84 -4.95 -14.05
C GLY A 123 10.41 -6.02 -13.03
N ARG A 124 10.78 -5.80 -11.76
CA ARG A 124 10.29 -6.53 -10.59
C ARG A 124 9.24 -5.70 -9.85
N PRO A 125 7.95 -5.86 -10.14
CA PRO A 125 6.90 -5.11 -9.45
C PRO A 125 6.76 -5.54 -7.99
N ILE A 126 6.50 -4.56 -7.14
CA ILE A 126 6.22 -4.75 -5.71
C ILE A 126 4.72 -4.58 -5.49
N LEU A 127 4.04 -5.64 -5.08
CA LEU A 127 2.58 -5.73 -5.04
C LEU A 127 2.06 -6.04 -3.63
N GLY A 128 0.96 -5.39 -3.26
CA GLY A 128 0.22 -5.57 -2.00
C GLY A 128 -0.67 -6.82 -1.96
N VAL A 129 -0.21 -7.94 -2.54
CA VAL A 129 -0.94 -9.22 -2.63
C VAL A 129 -0.26 -10.26 -1.77
N THR A 130 -1.01 -11.24 -1.25
CA THR A 130 -0.41 -12.35 -0.50
C THR A 130 0.32 -13.31 -1.44
N SER A 131 1.29 -14.08 -0.92
CA SER A 131 2.00 -15.11 -1.70
C SER A 131 1.05 -16.21 -2.20
N ARG A 132 0.04 -16.56 -1.39
CA ARG A 132 -1.04 -17.48 -1.76
C ARG A 132 -1.89 -16.94 -2.92
N ASP A 133 -2.30 -15.68 -2.87
CA ASP A 133 -3.10 -15.08 -3.95
C ASP A 133 -2.29 -14.84 -5.24
N LEU A 134 -0.97 -14.60 -5.12
CA LEU A 134 -0.09 -14.56 -6.29
C LEU A 134 -0.02 -15.93 -6.98
N LEU A 135 0.10 -17.02 -6.22
CA LEU A 135 0.08 -18.38 -6.76
C LEU A 135 -1.27 -18.70 -7.43
N GLU A 136 -2.40 -18.29 -6.83
CA GLU A 136 -3.73 -18.41 -7.44
C GLU A 136 -3.79 -17.71 -8.82
N ILE A 137 -3.29 -16.47 -8.92
CA ILE A 137 -3.25 -15.71 -10.19
C ILE A 137 -2.44 -16.42 -11.28
N VAL A 138 -1.32 -17.05 -10.91
CA VAL A 138 -0.47 -17.78 -11.86
C VAL A 138 -1.19 -19.03 -12.37
N LEU A 139 -1.80 -19.80 -11.47
CA LEU A 139 -2.54 -21.03 -11.81
C LEU A 139 -3.83 -20.73 -12.61
N GLU A 140 -4.55 -19.64 -12.29
CA GLU A 140 -5.70 -19.16 -13.08
C GLU A 140 -5.31 -18.78 -14.52
N ALA A 141 -4.07 -18.32 -14.74
CA ALA A 141 -3.60 -17.99 -16.08
C ALA A 141 -3.28 -19.23 -16.92
N SER A 142 -2.64 -20.24 -16.32
CA SER A 142 -2.44 -21.59 -16.87
C SER A 142 -2.01 -22.59 -15.79
N GLU A 143 -2.54 -23.82 -15.83
CA GLU A 143 -2.11 -24.93 -14.96
C GLU A 143 -0.66 -25.39 -15.26
N ASP A 144 -0.16 -25.08 -16.46
CA ASP A 144 1.22 -25.36 -16.86
C ASP A 144 2.22 -24.32 -16.34
N ALA A 145 1.76 -23.12 -15.97
CA ALA A 145 2.61 -22.10 -15.38
C ALA A 145 3.05 -22.50 -13.96
N PHE A 146 4.14 -21.90 -13.49
CA PHE A 146 4.69 -22.21 -12.16
C PHE A 146 5.14 -20.97 -11.39
N LEU A 147 5.26 -21.17 -10.08
CA LEU A 147 5.85 -20.24 -9.12
C LEU A 147 6.84 -21.01 -8.24
N ILE A 148 8.03 -20.44 -8.06
CA ILE A 148 9.07 -20.90 -7.15
C ILE A 148 9.33 -19.79 -6.13
N PRO A 149 9.31 -20.05 -4.81
CA PRO A 149 9.73 -19.09 -3.80
C PRO A 149 11.23 -18.78 -4.01
N ALA A 150 11.54 -17.51 -4.29
CA ALA A 150 12.90 -17.10 -4.67
C ALA A 150 13.79 -16.88 -3.44
N HIS A 151 15.08 -17.23 -3.58
CA HIS A 151 16.16 -17.08 -2.60
C HIS A 151 15.68 -17.12 -1.12
N ILE A 152 15.18 -18.29 -0.69
CA ILE A 152 14.25 -18.45 0.44
C ILE A 152 14.77 -18.02 1.82
N TRP A 153 16.05 -17.70 1.95
CA TRP A 153 16.70 -17.37 3.23
C TRP A 153 17.03 -15.89 3.45
N THR A 154 16.98 -15.02 2.43
CA THR A 154 17.48 -13.63 2.60
C THR A 154 16.71 -12.92 3.73
N PRO A 155 17.37 -12.22 4.69
CA PRO A 155 16.71 -11.79 5.92
C PRO A 155 15.42 -10.98 5.76
N TRP A 156 15.30 -10.21 4.68
CA TRP A 156 14.28 -9.17 4.48
C TRP A 156 13.23 -9.46 3.41
N PHE A 157 13.53 -10.30 2.41
CA PHE A 157 12.69 -10.52 1.23
C PHE A 157 12.75 -11.99 0.84
N SER A 158 12.17 -12.86 1.66
CA SER A 158 12.17 -14.30 1.41
C SER A 158 11.11 -15.01 2.26
N SER A 159 10.82 -16.26 1.92
CA SER A 159 9.82 -17.06 2.62
C SER A 159 10.27 -17.55 4.00
N LEU A 160 11.58 -17.73 4.25
CA LEU A 160 12.12 -18.26 5.53
C LEU A 160 13.11 -17.31 6.23
N GLY A 161 13.37 -16.11 5.70
CA GLY A 161 14.33 -15.15 6.24
C GLY A 161 14.08 -14.67 7.68
N SER A 162 15.15 -14.23 8.35
CA SER A 162 15.17 -13.95 9.80
C SER A 162 14.37 -12.73 10.28
N LYS A 163 13.84 -11.88 9.38
CA LYS A 163 13.04 -10.68 9.74
C LYS A 163 11.58 -10.79 9.31
N SER A 164 11.34 -11.04 8.02
CA SER A 164 9.99 -11.07 7.41
C SER A 164 9.45 -12.48 7.14
N GLY A 165 10.33 -13.49 7.15
CA GLY A 165 10.02 -14.86 6.76
C GLY A 165 9.17 -15.64 7.75
N PHE A 166 8.53 -16.67 7.24
CA PHE A 166 7.77 -17.69 7.95
C PHE A 166 8.71 -18.75 8.55
N ASP A 167 8.18 -19.64 9.38
CA ASP A 167 8.93 -20.79 9.89
C ASP A 167 8.74 -22.04 9.00
N SER A 168 7.84 -21.97 8.00
CA SER A 168 7.66 -22.98 6.95
C SER A 168 7.13 -22.39 5.63
N ILE A 169 7.37 -23.08 4.51
CA ILE A 169 6.78 -22.72 3.20
C ILE A 169 5.25 -22.89 3.21
N ALA A 170 4.72 -23.84 3.99
CA ALA A 170 3.28 -24.07 4.16
C ALA A 170 2.54 -22.86 4.76
N GLU A 171 3.13 -22.14 5.71
CA GLU A 171 2.55 -20.88 6.21
C GLU A 171 2.50 -19.76 5.15
N CYS A 172 3.40 -19.81 4.16
CA CYS A 172 3.52 -18.79 3.12
C CYS A 172 2.41 -18.93 2.04
N TYR A 173 2.06 -20.16 1.65
CA TYR A 173 1.11 -20.46 0.57
C TYR A 173 -0.21 -21.11 1.02
N LEU A 174 -0.32 -21.48 2.31
CA LEU A 174 -1.55 -21.99 2.94
C LEU A 174 -2.16 -23.17 2.17
N ASP A 175 -3.40 -23.03 1.70
CA ASP A 175 -4.16 -24.04 0.96
C ASP A 175 -3.54 -24.42 -0.40
N LEU A 176 -2.73 -23.52 -0.99
CA LEU A 176 -2.13 -23.72 -2.30
C LEU A 176 -0.67 -24.23 -2.24
N GLU A 177 -0.10 -24.45 -1.06
CA GLU A 177 1.24 -25.04 -0.92
C GLU A 177 1.45 -26.38 -1.68
N PRO A 178 0.44 -27.26 -1.89
CA PRO A 178 0.59 -28.46 -2.73
C PRO A 178 1.02 -28.18 -4.17
N HIS A 179 0.87 -26.95 -4.67
CA HIS A 179 1.32 -26.54 -6.00
C HIS A 179 2.78 -26.04 -6.02
N ILE A 180 3.42 -25.84 -4.86
CA ILE A 180 4.86 -25.54 -4.75
C ILE A 180 5.64 -26.86 -4.72
N PHE A 181 6.47 -27.06 -5.74
CA PHE A 181 7.29 -28.27 -5.94
C PHE A 181 8.80 -28.02 -5.89
N ALA A 182 9.24 -26.77 -6.02
CA ALA A 182 10.64 -26.38 -5.96
C ALA A 182 10.82 -25.09 -5.16
N VAL A 183 12.02 -24.89 -4.60
CA VAL A 183 12.41 -23.69 -3.85
C VAL A 183 13.82 -23.28 -4.22
N GLU A 184 14.08 -21.97 -4.31
CA GLU A 184 15.39 -21.45 -4.68
C GLU A 184 16.24 -21.15 -3.44
N THR A 185 17.43 -21.74 -3.37
CA THR A 185 18.38 -21.57 -2.24
C THR A 185 18.86 -20.12 -2.14
N GLY A 186 19.44 -19.64 -3.25
CA GLY A 186 20.08 -18.34 -3.41
C GLY A 186 21.40 -18.20 -2.67
N LEU A 187 22.33 -17.49 -3.33
CA LEU A 187 23.66 -16.91 -3.01
C LEU A 187 24.23 -16.84 -1.57
N SER A 188 23.54 -17.27 -0.51
CA SER A 188 24.04 -17.28 0.89
C SER A 188 23.70 -18.58 1.63
N SER A 189 23.11 -19.56 0.95
CA SER A 189 22.87 -20.93 1.42
C SER A 189 23.18 -21.94 0.32
N ASP A 190 23.52 -23.17 0.70
CA ASP A 190 23.75 -24.29 -0.22
C ASP A 190 22.85 -25.49 0.14
N PRO A 191 22.84 -26.57 -0.68
CA PRO A 191 22.04 -27.76 -0.39
C PRO A 191 22.37 -28.41 0.96
N PRO A 192 23.64 -28.60 1.39
CA PRO A 192 23.98 -29.04 2.76
C PRO A 192 23.33 -28.25 3.89
N MET A 193 23.26 -26.91 3.79
CA MET A 193 22.53 -26.08 4.75
C MET A 193 21.03 -26.39 4.74
N ASN A 194 20.43 -26.46 3.55
CA ASN A 194 18.99 -26.68 3.37
C ASN A 194 18.54 -28.10 3.79
N TRP A 195 19.39 -29.12 3.61
CA TRP A 195 19.15 -30.51 4.00
C TRP A 195 18.93 -30.70 5.50
N ARG A 196 19.34 -29.73 6.33
CA ARG A 196 19.18 -29.75 7.78
C ARG A 196 17.76 -29.45 8.27
N VAL A 197 16.83 -29.12 7.37
CA VAL A 197 15.46 -28.67 7.67
C VAL A 197 14.46 -29.63 7.00
N THR A 198 13.87 -30.58 7.75
CA THR A 198 13.01 -31.63 7.14
C THR A 198 11.78 -31.08 6.41
N SER A 199 11.29 -29.90 6.79
CA SER A 199 10.15 -29.26 6.12
C SER A 199 10.43 -28.89 4.65
N LEU A 200 11.71 -28.87 4.24
CA LEU A 200 12.13 -28.67 2.86
C LEU A 200 12.25 -29.94 2.01
N ASP A 201 12.26 -31.14 2.61
CA ASP A 201 12.49 -32.42 1.91
C ASP A 201 11.51 -32.71 0.76
N ARG A 202 10.32 -32.10 0.81
CA ARG A 202 9.26 -32.26 -0.19
C ARG A 202 9.45 -31.39 -1.43
N TYR A 203 10.34 -30.40 -1.40
CA TYR A 203 10.61 -29.51 -2.52
C TYR A 203 11.95 -29.86 -3.16
N HIS A 204 12.03 -29.70 -4.48
CA HIS A 204 13.29 -29.77 -5.18
C HIS A 204 14.06 -28.45 -5.04
N LEU A 205 15.29 -28.53 -4.54
CA LEU A 205 16.18 -27.37 -4.46
C LEU A 205 16.62 -26.98 -5.88
N VAL A 206 16.47 -25.71 -6.21
CA VAL A 206 16.99 -25.08 -7.43
C VAL A 206 17.90 -23.93 -7.06
N SER A 207 18.78 -23.56 -7.99
CA SER A 207 19.73 -22.46 -7.82
C SER A 207 19.82 -21.68 -9.14
N ASN A 208 19.82 -20.35 -9.05
CA ASN A 208 19.78 -19.43 -10.18
C ASN A 208 20.51 -18.14 -9.83
N SER A 209 21.02 -17.44 -10.83
CA SER A 209 22.01 -16.39 -10.61
C SER A 209 21.52 -15.08 -10.02
N ASP A 210 20.22 -14.75 -10.02
CA ASP A 210 19.74 -13.38 -9.74
C ASP A 210 20.53 -12.35 -10.60
N ALA A 211 20.64 -12.61 -11.91
CA ALA A 211 21.52 -11.84 -12.78
C ALA A 211 21.00 -10.43 -13.07
N HIS A 212 21.64 -9.46 -12.41
CA HIS A 212 21.48 -8.02 -12.68
C HIS A 212 22.39 -7.51 -13.83
N SER A 213 23.22 -8.37 -14.43
CA SER A 213 24.04 -8.09 -15.62
C SER A 213 24.46 -9.40 -16.30
N ALA A 214 24.75 -9.38 -17.60
CA ALA A 214 25.16 -10.58 -18.35
C ALA A 214 26.45 -11.23 -17.82
N GLU A 215 27.34 -10.46 -17.18
CA GLU A 215 28.54 -11.02 -16.52
C GLU A 215 28.23 -11.90 -15.30
N LYS A 216 27.07 -11.70 -14.66
CA LYS A 216 26.62 -12.41 -13.45
C LYS A 216 25.79 -13.67 -13.74
N VAL A 217 25.33 -13.85 -14.99
CA VAL A 217 24.69 -15.08 -15.45
C VAL A 217 25.57 -16.28 -15.09
N ALA A 218 24.95 -17.39 -14.70
CA ALA A 218 25.59 -18.65 -14.35
C ALA A 218 26.55 -18.63 -13.14
N ARG A 219 26.53 -17.59 -12.29
CA ARG A 219 27.17 -17.67 -10.96
C ARG A 219 26.47 -18.66 -10.02
N GLU A 220 25.21 -18.96 -10.32
CA GLU A 220 24.40 -20.07 -9.82
C GLU A 220 23.60 -20.61 -11.02
N SER A 221 23.31 -21.92 -11.04
CA SER A 221 22.50 -22.55 -12.10
C SER A 221 21.91 -23.89 -11.65
N THR A 222 20.88 -24.36 -12.36
CA THR A 222 20.24 -25.67 -12.13
C THR A 222 20.60 -26.63 -13.26
N VAL A 223 20.85 -27.90 -12.93
CA VAL A 223 21.36 -28.93 -13.85
C VAL A 223 20.25 -29.92 -14.20
N PHE A 224 19.96 -30.03 -15.49
CA PHE A 224 18.93 -30.91 -16.04
C PHE A 224 19.55 -32.01 -16.93
N SER A 225 18.83 -33.12 -17.09
CA SER A 225 19.17 -34.24 -17.98
C SER A 225 18.03 -34.65 -18.93
N CYS A 226 16.87 -34.01 -18.81
CA CYS A 226 15.64 -34.26 -19.58
C CYS A 226 15.75 -33.87 -21.08
N ASP A 227 14.61 -33.92 -21.77
CA ASP A 227 14.44 -33.34 -23.10
C ASP A 227 14.42 -31.80 -23.03
N LEU A 228 14.77 -31.15 -24.14
CA LEU A 228 14.93 -29.69 -24.22
C LEU A 228 13.62 -29.02 -24.62
N ASP A 229 12.63 -29.04 -23.73
CA ASP A 229 11.37 -28.30 -23.85
C ASP A 229 10.85 -27.85 -22.47
N TYR A 230 9.88 -26.93 -22.46
CA TYR A 230 9.34 -26.34 -21.24
C TYR A 230 8.69 -27.39 -20.32
N PHE A 231 7.91 -28.30 -20.91
CA PHE A 231 7.10 -29.26 -20.17
C PHE A 231 7.97 -30.36 -19.56
N ALA A 232 9.02 -30.80 -20.27
CA ALA A 232 10.04 -31.70 -19.74
C ALA A 232 10.79 -31.08 -18.54
N MET A 233 11.17 -29.79 -18.63
CA MET A 233 11.79 -29.07 -17.51
C MET A 233 10.85 -28.91 -16.32
N VAL A 234 9.59 -28.50 -16.53
CA VAL A 234 8.60 -28.37 -15.46
C VAL A 234 8.25 -29.72 -14.84
N HIS A 235 8.19 -30.80 -15.63
CA HIS A 235 8.05 -32.17 -15.11
C HIS A 235 9.25 -32.59 -14.26
N ALA A 236 10.47 -32.27 -14.69
CA ALA A 236 11.69 -32.54 -13.92
C ALA A 236 11.74 -31.76 -12.61
N LEU A 237 11.26 -30.51 -12.58
CA LEU A 237 11.10 -29.73 -11.35
C LEU A 237 9.97 -30.27 -10.44
N LYS A 238 8.85 -30.74 -11.01
CA LYS A 238 7.71 -31.29 -10.26
C LYS A 238 8.01 -32.66 -9.62
N ASN A 239 8.73 -33.53 -10.33
CA ASN A 239 8.88 -34.95 -9.98
C ASN A 239 10.34 -35.38 -9.69
N GLY A 240 11.31 -34.50 -9.87
CA GLY A 240 12.74 -34.78 -9.69
C GLY A 240 13.37 -35.72 -10.72
N GLN A 241 12.62 -36.19 -11.72
CA GLN A 241 13.10 -37.05 -12.81
C GLN A 241 13.64 -36.17 -13.94
N GLY A 242 14.94 -36.21 -14.20
CA GLY A 242 15.59 -35.30 -15.14
C GLY A 242 16.17 -34.03 -14.50
N LEU A 243 16.07 -33.88 -13.18
CA LEU A 243 16.77 -32.88 -12.38
C LEU A 243 17.99 -33.56 -11.72
N GLU A 244 19.20 -33.12 -12.04
CA GLU A 244 20.45 -33.76 -11.57
C GLU A 244 21.01 -33.10 -10.31
N GLY A 245 20.82 -31.78 -10.18
CA GLY A 245 21.40 -31.00 -9.10
C GLY A 245 21.51 -29.52 -9.40
N THR A 246 22.34 -28.83 -8.64
CA THR A 246 22.60 -27.39 -8.77
C THR A 246 24.10 -27.10 -8.91
N VAL A 247 24.41 -25.92 -9.44
CA VAL A 247 25.73 -25.30 -9.34
C VAL A 247 25.54 -24.05 -8.49
N GLU A 248 26.23 -24.00 -7.37
CA GLU A 248 26.01 -23.04 -6.28
C GLU A 248 27.16 -22.05 -6.20
N PHE A 249 26.88 -20.85 -5.70
CA PHE A 249 27.91 -20.00 -5.14
C PHE A 249 28.43 -20.63 -3.84
N PHE A 250 29.66 -20.35 -3.44
CA PHE A 250 30.06 -20.67 -2.05
C PHE A 250 29.21 -19.81 -1.11
N PRO A 251 28.45 -20.40 -0.17
CA PRO A 251 27.47 -19.67 0.62
C PRO A 251 28.13 -18.58 1.48
N GLU A 252 29.39 -18.76 1.88
CA GLU A 252 30.19 -17.77 2.60
C GLU A 252 30.49 -16.51 1.78
N GLU A 253 30.56 -16.58 0.45
CA GLU A 253 30.69 -15.37 -0.37
C GLU A 253 29.40 -14.53 -0.32
N GLY A 254 28.29 -15.16 0.08
CA GLY A 254 26.99 -14.55 0.27
C GLY A 254 26.95 -13.37 1.23
N LYS A 255 26.22 -12.33 0.81
CA LYS A 255 26.07 -11.05 1.52
C LYS A 255 25.61 -11.13 2.98
N TYR A 256 24.90 -12.20 3.33
CA TYR A 256 24.22 -12.36 4.62
C TYR A 256 24.49 -13.74 5.21
N HIS A 257 25.60 -14.39 4.89
CA HIS A 257 25.86 -15.75 5.36
C HIS A 257 25.95 -15.83 6.88
N LEU A 258 26.88 -15.06 7.48
CA LEU A 258 27.04 -14.93 8.92
C LEU A 258 26.21 -13.79 9.50
N ASP A 259 26.04 -13.84 10.83
CA ASP A 259 25.53 -12.71 11.59
C ASP A 259 26.55 -11.57 11.58
N GLY A 260 26.08 -10.33 11.69
CA GLY A 260 27.03 -9.23 11.86
C GLY A 260 26.46 -7.83 11.94
N HIS A 261 27.37 -6.88 12.08
CA HIS A 261 27.09 -5.46 12.16
C HIS A 261 28.16 -4.70 11.37
N ARG A 262 27.85 -4.40 10.10
CA ARG A 262 28.71 -3.81 9.07
C ARG A 262 29.50 -2.60 9.59
N ASP A 263 28.81 -1.65 10.22
CA ASP A 263 29.40 -0.40 10.70
C ASP A 263 30.49 -0.59 11.76
N CYS A 264 30.54 -1.77 12.41
CA CYS A 264 31.57 -2.12 13.38
C CYS A 264 32.57 -3.17 12.85
N GLY A 265 32.39 -3.67 11.62
CA GLY A 265 33.20 -4.75 11.07
C GLY A 265 33.04 -6.09 11.82
N VAL A 266 31.96 -6.25 12.60
CA VAL A 266 31.72 -7.46 13.40
C VAL A 266 31.00 -8.49 12.53
N SER A 267 31.62 -9.66 12.38
CA SER A 267 31.06 -10.89 11.80
C SER A 267 31.10 -11.96 12.89
N LEU A 268 30.03 -12.73 13.06
CA LEU A 268 29.88 -13.72 14.13
C LEU A 268 29.26 -15.01 13.61
N ALA A 269 29.77 -16.14 14.08
CA ALA A 269 29.09 -17.42 13.95
C ALA A 269 27.81 -17.44 14.82
N PRO A 270 26.79 -18.25 14.48
CA PRO A 270 25.53 -18.28 15.23
C PRO A 270 25.70 -18.59 16.73
N ALA A 271 26.67 -19.41 17.09
CA ALA A 271 27.03 -19.70 18.48
C ALA A 271 27.54 -18.45 19.22
N GLU A 272 28.48 -17.71 18.65
CA GLU A 272 29.03 -16.47 19.21
C GLU A 272 27.94 -15.40 19.38
N THR A 273 27.03 -15.30 18.40
CA THR A 273 25.86 -14.40 18.49
C THR A 273 24.94 -14.77 19.65
N ARG A 274 24.75 -16.07 19.94
CA ARG A 274 23.94 -16.53 21.10
C ARG A 274 24.63 -16.23 22.42
N GLU A 275 25.95 -16.43 22.51
CA GLU A 275 26.75 -16.09 23.71
C GLU A 275 26.75 -14.58 24.01
N LEU A 276 26.56 -13.74 22.98
CA LEU A 276 26.47 -12.29 23.08
C LEU A 276 25.03 -11.75 23.10
N ASP A 277 24.01 -12.59 23.37
CA ASP A 277 22.58 -12.22 23.40
C ASP A 277 22.07 -11.49 22.13
N GLY A 278 22.69 -11.74 20.98
CA GLY A 278 22.40 -11.07 19.71
C GLY A 278 22.92 -9.64 19.61
N ILE A 279 23.84 -9.23 20.50
CA ILE A 279 24.34 -7.86 20.64
C ILE A 279 25.78 -7.75 20.11
N CYS A 280 26.03 -6.70 19.32
CA CYS A 280 27.36 -6.34 18.83
C CYS A 280 28.27 -5.91 20.00
N PRO A 281 29.41 -6.58 20.23
CA PRO A 281 30.29 -6.31 21.38
C PRO A 281 31.00 -4.95 21.30
N VAL A 282 30.98 -4.30 20.13
CA VAL A 282 31.62 -3.00 19.89
C VAL A 282 30.68 -1.83 20.22
N CYS A 283 29.38 -1.95 19.94
CA CYS A 283 28.45 -0.81 19.98
C CYS A 283 27.15 -1.03 20.76
N GLY A 284 26.89 -2.24 21.27
CA GLY A 284 25.68 -2.55 22.05
C GLY A 284 24.39 -2.63 21.24
N LYS A 285 24.43 -2.48 19.91
CA LYS A 285 23.26 -2.67 19.04
C LYS A 285 23.06 -4.15 18.69
N LYS A 286 21.83 -4.55 18.34
CA LYS A 286 21.58 -5.89 17.79
C LYS A 286 22.32 -6.11 16.46
N VAL A 287 22.84 -7.32 16.25
CA VAL A 287 23.39 -7.73 14.95
C VAL A 287 22.27 -8.07 13.95
N THR A 288 22.56 -7.96 12.66
CA THR A 288 21.75 -8.56 11.60
C THR A 288 21.95 -10.07 11.66
N VAL A 289 20.86 -10.81 11.87
CA VAL A 289 20.86 -12.28 11.90
C VAL A 289 20.95 -12.80 10.47
N GLY A 290 22.03 -13.50 10.17
CA GLY A 290 22.38 -14.07 8.88
C GLY A 290 21.62 -15.35 8.54
N VAL A 291 21.93 -15.88 7.37
CA VAL A 291 21.32 -17.06 6.77
C VAL A 291 21.72 -18.33 7.53
N LEU A 292 22.99 -18.50 7.88
CA LEU A 292 23.44 -19.68 8.63
C LEU A 292 22.74 -19.79 9.99
N HIS A 293 22.59 -18.69 10.73
CA HIS A 293 21.84 -18.66 11.98
C HIS A 293 20.37 -19.01 11.76
N ARG A 294 19.72 -18.44 10.73
CA ARG A 294 18.31 -18.70 10.46
C ARG A 294 18.06 -20.15 10.03
N VAL A 295 18.96 -20.74 9.25
CA VAL A 295 18.96 -22.18 8.95
C VAL A 295 19.09 -22.99 10.23
N GLU A 296 20.09 -22.72 11.08
CA GLU A 296 20.23 -23.41 12.37
C GLU A 296 19.00 -23.29 13.27
N ALA A 297 18.32 -22.15 13.27
CA ALA A 297 17.13 -21.92 14.08
C ALA A 297 15.88 -22.70 13.59
N LEU A 298 15.87 -23.16 12.34
CA LEU A 298 14.84 -24.03 11.77
C LEU A 298 15.32 -25.48 11.56
N ALA A 299 16.60 -25.76 11.80
CA ALA A 299 17.20 -27.06 11.57
C ALA A 299 16.74 -28.09 12.60
N ASP A 300 16.34 -29.26 12.12
CA ASP A 300 15.93 -30.43 12.88
C ASP A 300 16.84 -31.65 12.63
N ARG A 301 17.91 -31.46 11.84
CA ARG A 301 19.00 -32.43 11.66
C ARG A 301 20.39 -31.83 11.89
N ASP A 302 21.30 -32.71 12.29
CA ASP A 302 22.72 -32.41 12.44
C ASP A 302 23.38 -32.00 11.12
N GLU A 303 24.45 -31.22 11.23
CA GLU A 303 25.28 -30.82 10.09
C GLU A 303 25.88 -32.04 9.35
N GLY A 304 25.95 -31.97 8.02
CA GLY A 304 26.37 -33.10 7.17
C GLY A 304 25.27 -34.15 6.90
N SER A 305 24.08 -34.01 7.47
CA SER A 305 22.93 -34.85 7.13
C SER A 305 22.54 -34.71 5.66
N ARG A 306 22.28 -35.83 4.98
CA ARG A 306 21.86 -35.87 3.56
C ARG A 306 20.59 -36.72 3.37
N PRO A 307 19.46 -36.12 2.94
CA PRO A 307 18.24 -36.84 2.60
C PRO A 307 18.46 -37.86 1.46
N GLU A 308 17.70 -38.96 1.47
CA GLU A 308 17.79 -40.00 0.43
C GLU A 308 17.51 -39.48 -0.99
N ARG A 309 16.62 -38.47 -1.10
CA ARG A 309 16.25 -37.83 -2.38
C ARG A 309 17.16 -36.66 -2.76
N ALA A 310 18.19 -36.36 -1.97
CA ALA A 310 19.05 -35.20 -2.18
C ALA A 310 19.94 -35.32 -3.43
N LYS A 311 19.71 -34.39 -4.37
CA LYS A 311 20.45 -34.26 -5.62
C LYS A 311 21.92 -33.86 -5.41
N GLY A 312 22.72 -33.92 -6.47
CA GLY A 312 24.11 -33.43 -6.43
C GLY A 312 24.17 -31.91 -6.37
N PHE A 313 25.33 -31.37 -6.00
CA PHE A 313 25.62 -29.94 -6.16
C PHE A 313 27.12 -29.73 -6.37
N PHE A 314 27.49 -28.57 -6.93
CA PHE A 314 28.89 -28.15 -7.12
C PHE A 314 29.03 -26.68 -6.73
N SER A 315 29.94 -26.35 -5.81
CA SER A 315 30.27 -24.96 -5.47
C SER A 315 31.29 -24.39 -6.46
N LEU A 316 31.06 -23.18 -6.98
CA LEU A 316 31.88 -22.56 -8.02
C LEU A 316 32.46 -21.21 -7.58
N ILE A 317 33.67 -20.90 -8.06
CA ILE A 317 34.24 -19.54 -8.08
C ILE A 317 34.25 -19.09 -9.54
N PRO A 318 33.63 -17.95 -9.91
CA PRO A 318 33.61 -17.51 -11.30
C PRO A 318 35.01 -17.40 -11.90
N LEU A 319 35.18 -17.80 -13.16
CA LEU A 319 36.50 -17.86 -13.82
C LEU A 319 37.19 -16.49 -13.84
N LYS A 320 36.44 -15.39 -13.94
CA LYS A 320 36.99 -14.03 -13.83
C LYS A 320 37.57 -13.72 -12.44
N GLU A 321 37.05 -14.31 -11.36
CA GLU A 321 37.59 -14.13 -10.00
C GLU A 321 38.82 -15.03 -9.78
N ILE A 322 38.84 -16.26 -10.29
CA ILE A 322 40.06 -17.10 -10.32
C ILE A 322 41.18 -16.38 -11.09
N LEU A 323 40.88 -15.81 -12.26
CA LEU A 323 41.83 -15.01 -13.04
C LEU A 323 42.23 -13.71 -12.33
N SER A 324 41.33 -13.08 -11.58
CA SER A 324 41.59 -11.88 -10.77
C SER A 324 42.60 -12.17 -9.65
N GLU A 325 42.44 -13.31 -8.97
CA GLU A 325 43.38 -13.80 -7.95
C GLU A 325 44.75 -14.12 -8.55
N ILE A 326 44.82 -14.96 -9.58
CA ILE A 326 46.08 -15.40 -10.22
C ILE A 326 46.87 -14.23 -10.82
N LEU A 327 46.18 -13.29 -11.47
CA LEU A 327 46.82 -12.14 -12.14
C LEU A 327 47.00 -10.93 -11.21
N MET A 328 46.59 -11.08 -9.93
CA MET A 328 46.57 -10.10 -8.84
C MET A 328 46.01 -8.70 -9.21
N VAL A 329 45.09 -8.65 -10.18
CA VAL A 329 44.40 -7.45 -10.67
C VAL A 329 42.89 -7.68 -10.60
N GLY A 330 42.08 -6.63 -10.41
CA GLY A 330 40.63 -6.80 -10.29
C GLY A 330 39.98 -7.51 -11.49
N SER A 331 38.88 -8.21 -11.25
CA SER A 331 38.15 -9.03 -12.23
C SER A 331 37.58 -8.25 -13.41
N SER A 332 37.33 -6.94 -13.23
CA SER A 332 36.94 -6.00 -14.29
C SER A 332 38.11 -5.46 -15.12
N SER A 333 39.35 -5.90 -14.88
CA SER A 333 40.52 -5.41 -15.63
C SER A 333 40.54 -5.91 -17.07
N ARG A 334 41.06 -5.08 -17.99
CA ARG A 334 41.26 -5.47 -19.41
C ARG A 334 42.13 -6.72 -19.57
N LYS A 335 43.04 -6.97 -18.63
CA LYS A 335 43.92 -8.15 -18.61
C LYS A 335 43.15 -9.44 -18.27
N VAL A 336 42.27 -9.39 -17.27
CA VAL A 336 41.35 -10.50 -16.94
C VAL A 336 40.37 -10.73 -18.10
N ALA A 337 39.74 -9.68 -18.61
CA ALA A 337 38.79 -9.79 -19.73
C ALA A 337 39.42 -10.43 -20.98
N ALA A 338 40.59 -9.97 -21.42
CA ALA A 338 41.28 -10.55 -22.58
C ALA A 338 41.72 -12.01 -22.35
N THR A 339 42.06 -12.38 -21.10
CA THR A 339 42.42 -13.77 -20.75
C THR A 339 41.18 -14.66 -20.72
N TYR A 340 40.08 -14.17 -20.16
CA TYR A 340 38.79 -14.85 -20.10
C TYR A 340 38.26 -15.16 -21.52
N GLU A 341 38.17 -14.16 -22.39
CA GLU A 341 37.68 -14.34 -23.77
C GLU A 341 38.59 -15.30 -24.58
N ARG A 342 39.91 -15.27 -24.34
CA ARG A 342 40.85 -16.25 -24.93
C ARG A 342 40.59 -17.69 -24.47
N LEU A 343 40.25 -17.89 -23.20
CA LEU A 343 39.99 -19.23 -22.65
C LEU A 343 38.64 -19.75 -23.14
N VAL A 344 37.57 -18.97 -22.99
CA VAL A 344 36.22 -19.35 -23.45
C VAL A 344 36.20 -19.62 -24.96
N GLY A 345 36.85 -18.77 -25.77
CA GLY A 345 36.95 -18.97 -27.21
C GLY A 345 37.82 -20.16 -27.67
N LYS A 346 38.54 -20.84 -26.76
CA LYS A 346 39.36 -22.03 -27.06
C LYS A 346 38.86 -23.32 -26.42
N LEU A 347 38.28 -23.22 -25.22
CA LEU A 347 37.93 -24.36 -24.37
C LEU A 347 36.41 -24.56 -24.21
N GLY A 348 35.57 -23.63 -24.69
CA GLY A 348 34.12 -23.70 -24.54
C GLY A 348 33.59 -22.80 -23.43
N GLY A 349 32.33 -22.98 -23.05
CA GLY A 349 31.64 -22.11 -22.09
C GLY A 349 32.25 -22.16 -20.69
N GLU A 350 32.12 -21.09 -19.90
CA GLU A 350 32.69 -20.99 -18.55
C GLU A 350 32.39 -22.21 -17.66
N LEU A 351 31.13 -22.67 -17.61
CA LEU A 351 30.74 -23.85 -16.82
C LEU A 351 31.40 -25.15 -17.30
N GLN A 352 31.63 -25.30 -18.61
CA GLN A 352 32.32 -26.48 -19.16
C GLN A 352 33.79 -26.50 -18.71
N ILE A 353 34.46 -25.34 -18.75
CA ILE A 353 35.84 -25.18 -18.25
C ILE A 353 35.89 -25.47 -16.74
N LEU A 354 34.98 -24.89 -15.96
CA LEU A 354 34.99 -24.99 -14.51
C LEU A 354 34.60 -26.37 -13.98
N LEU A 355 33.71 -27.11 -14.66
CA LEU A 355 33.11 -28.35 -14.14
C LEU A 355 33.42 -29.62 -14.96
N ASP A 356 33.44 -29.53 -16.29
CA ASP A 356 33.36 -30.71 -17.16
C ASP A 356 34.69 -31.10 -17.84
N LEU A 357 35.57 -30.14 -18.17
CA LEU A 357 36.85 -30.43 -18.84
C LEU A 357 37.87 -31.11 -17.90
N ASP A 358 38.72 -31.96 -18.48
CA ASP A 358 39.80 -32.62 -17.74
C ASP A 358 40.97 -31.68 -17.42
N LYS A 359 41.65 -31.94 -16.30
CA LYS A 359 42.75 -31.09 -15.81
C LYS A 359 43.84 -30.90 -16.86
N ASP A 360 44.22 -31.97 -17.55
CA ASP A 360 45.32 -31.98 -18.52
C ASP A 360 44.98 -31.14 -19.77
N GLU A 361 43.70 -31.08 -20.17
CA GLU A 361 43.23 -30.24 -21.28
C GLU A 361 43.27 -28.75 -20.93
N ILE A 362 42.88 -28.42 -19.69
CA ILE A 362 42.99 -27.07 -19.13
C ILE A 362 44.46 -26.68 -19.03
N GLU A 363 45.32 -27.54 -18.48
CA GLU A 363 46.76 -27.30 -18.30
C GLU A 363 47.45 -26.99 -19.64
N ALA A 364 47.15 -27.75 -20.69
CA ALA A 364 47.72 -27.55 -22.03
C ALA A 364 47.37 -26.19 -22.69
N THR A 365 46.30 -25.51 -22.28
CA THR A 365 45.80 -24.27 -22.93
C THR A 365 45.80 -23.03 -22.02
N ALA A 366 45.62 -23.25 -20.72
CA ALA A 366 45.51 -22.21 -19.70
C ALA A 366 46.77 -22.12 -18.82
N GLY A 367 47.55 -23.20 -18.72
CA GLY A 367 48.71 -23.31 -17.83
C GLY A 367 48.40 -24.04 -16.52
N ASP A 368 49.46 -24.51 -15.89
CA ASP A 368 49.49 -25.26 -14.63
C ASP A 368 48.79 -24.55 -13.47
N VAL A 369 49.04 -23.24 -13.29
CA VAL A 369 48.43 -22.46 -12.19
C VAL A 369 46.90 -22.37 -12.30
N ILE A 370 46.36 -22.22 -13.52
CA ILE A 370 44.90 -22.16 -13.74
C ILE A 370 44.28 -23.56 -13.56
N ALA A 371 44.92 -24.61 -14.08
CA ALA A 371 44.47 -25.99 -13.91
C ALA A 371 44.49 -26.41 -12.42
N LEU A 372 45.52 -26.02 -11.67
CA LEU A 372 45.61 -26.22 -10.22
C LEU A 372 44.48 -25.47 -9.48
N ALA A 373 44.22 -24.22 -9.86
CA ALA A 373 43.18 -23.43 -9.19
C ALA A 373 41.78 -24.02 -9.38
N ILE A 374 41.45 -24.44 -10.61
CA ILE A 374 40.18 -25.12 -10.90
C ILE A 374 40.11 -26.47 -10.18
N SER A 375 41.22 -27.22 -10.12
CA SER A 375 41.28 -28.49 -9.37
C SER A 375 41.00 -28.31 -7.87
N ARG A 376 41.59 -27.29 -7.22
CA ARG A 376 41.35 -26.96 -5.80
C ARG A 376 39.92 -26.49 -5.54
N MET A 377 39.36 -25.68 -6.45
CA MET A 377 37.94 -25.29 -6.39
C MET A 377 37.03 -26.53 -6.45
N ARG A 378 37.27 -27.44 -7.39
CA ARG A 378 36.50 -28.70 -7.54
C ARG A 378 36.60 -29.63 -6.32
N SER A 379 37.72 -29.64 -5.59
CA SER A 379 37.85 -30.42 -4.33
C SER A 379 37.38 -29.67 -3.08
N GLY A 380 37.00 -28.39 -3.20
CA GLY A 380 36.60 -27.55 -2.06
C GLY A 380 37.79 -27.06 -1.20
N GLU A 381 39.03 -27.22 -1.68
CA GLU A 381 40.27 -26.74 -1.07
C GLU A 381 40.43 -25.22 -1.25
N VAL A 382 39.53 -24.47 -0.62
CA VAL A 382 39.43 -23.00 -0.74
C VAL A 382 39.41 -22.32 0.62
N HIS A 383 39.94 -21.10 0.66
CA HIS A 383 39.94 -20.22 1.81
C HIS A 383 38.69 -19.33 1.79
N ARG A 384 37.95 -19.32 2.89
CA ARG A 384 36.63 -18.69 2.98
C ARG A 384 36.64 -17.55 3.99
N GLU A 385 36.33 -16.34 3.55
CA GLU A 385 36.06 -15.17 4.40
C GLU A 385 34.57 -14.85 4.27
N ALA A 386 33.79 -15.12 5.31
CA ALA A 386 32.33 -15.07 5.17
C ALA A 386 31.75 -13.64 5.16
N GLY A 387 30.77 -13.43 4.28
CA GLY A 387 29.99 -12.21 4.17
C GLY A 387 28.94 -12.08 5.27
N PHE A 388 28.65 -10.83 5.65
CA PHE A 388 27.76 -10.48 6.74
C PHE A 388 27.13 -9.11 6.52
N ASP A 389 25.92 -8.92 7.06
CA ASP A 389 25.20 -7.64 7.09
C ASP A 389 25.21 -6.87 5.74
N GLY A 390 25.04 -7.61 4.65
CA GLY A 390 24.93 -7.12 3.27
C GLY A 390 26.26 -6.87 2.56
N GLN A 391 27.39 -7.26 3.15
CA GLN A 391 28.72 -7.27 2.52
C GLN A 391 29.00 -8.68 1.97
N PHE A 392 29.41 -8.77 0.70
CA PHE A 392 29.88 -10.04 0.15
C PHE A 392 31.11 -10.52 0.93
N GLY A 393 31.21 -11.83 1.12
CA GLY A 393 32.42 -12.48 1.56
C GLY A 393 33.45 -12.55 0.44
N ARG A 394 34.45 -13.43 0.62
CA ARG A 394 35.49 -13.67 -0.36
C ARG A 394 35.99 -15.10 -0.27
N ILE A 395 35.98 -15.79 -1.40
CA ILE A 395 36.66 -17.07 -1.56
C ILE A 395 38.01 -16.84 -2.24
N ARG A 396 39.02 -17.59 -1.81
CA ARG A 396 40.39 -17.55 -2.36
C ARG A 396 40.91 -18.97 -2.53
N VAL A 397 41.56 -19.24 -3.66
CA VAL A 397 42.13 -20.57 -3.95
C VAL A 397 43.59 -20.68 -3.46
N PHE A 398 44.26 -19.54 -3.29
CA PHE A 398 45.66 -19.47 -2.85
C PHE A 398 45.80 -18.71 -1.53
N ARG A 399 46.77 -19.12 -0.73
CA ARG A 399 47.08 -18.45 0.54
C ARG A 399 47.99 -17.24 0.36
N ASP A 400 48.03 -16.39 1.38
CA ASP A 400 48.94 -15.24 1.41
C ASP A 400 50.43 -15.61 1.50
N ASP A 401 50.76 -16.83 1.94
CA ASP A 401 52.11 -17.40 1.90
C ASP A 401 52.43 -18.16 0.60
N GLU A 402 51.44 -18.52 -0.22
CA GLU A 402 51.62 -19.13 -1.55
C GLU A 402 51.90 -18.10 -2.66
N ARG A 403 52.04 -16.81 -2.33
CA ARG A 403 52.22 -15.73 -3.31
C ARG A 403 53.40 -15.92 -4.26
N ASP A 404 54.45 -16.64 -3.88
CA ASP A 404 55.59 -16.91 -4.76
C ASP A 404 55.21 -17.77 -5.99
N LEU A 405 54.20 -18.64 -5.87
CA LEU A 405 53.63 -19.38 -7.01
C LEU A 405 52.90 -18.43 -7.98
N LEU A 406 52.25 -17.39 -7.44
CA LEU A 406 51.57 -16.37 -8.24
C LEU A 406 52.61 -15.44 -8.91
N PHE A 407 53.65 -15.02 -8.19
CA PHE A 407 54.72 -14.17 -8.74
C PHE A 407 55.48 -14.80 -9.91
N GLY A 408 55.59 -16.13 -9.97
CA GLY A 408 56.11 -16.85 -11.14
C GLY A 408 55.27 -16.64 -12.41
N ALA A 409 53.94 -16.64 -12.29
CA ALA A 409 53.03 -16.31 -13.38
C ALA A 409 53.03 -14.80 -13.71
N GLU A 410 53.27 -13.95 -12.71
CA GLU A 410 53.34 -12.50 -12.88
C GLU A 410 54.56 -12.02 -13.66
N ALA A 411 55.72 -12.68 -13.55
CA ALA A 411 56.91 -12.34 -14.34
C ALA A 411 56.68 -12.40 -15.87
N SER A 412 55.68 -13.16 -16.33
CA SER A 412 55.25 -13.18 -17.74
C SER A 412 54.31 -12.04 -18.13
N LEU A 413 53.75 -11.27 -17.17
CA LEU A 413 52.47 -10.58 -17.36
C LEU A 413 52.26 -9.27 -16.55
N GLN A 414 53.26 -8.68 -15.89
CA GLN A 414 53.05 -7.59 -14.91
C GLN A 414 53.53 -6.16 -15.24
N GLY A 415 52.81 -5.20 -14.64
CA GLY A 415 53.21 -3.82 -14.37
C GLY A 415 52.47 -3.30 -13.11
N THR A 416 53.23 -2.95 -12.07
CA THR A 416 52.90 -2.89 -10.62
C THR A 416 51.90 -1.82 -10.09
N LYS A 417 51.36 -2.08 -8.87
CA LYS A 417 50.44 -1.24 -8.03
C LYS A 417 51.16 -0.33 -7.00
N ARG A 418 50.41 0.59 -6.34
CA ARG A 418 50.38 0.73 -4.85
C ARG A 418 49.19 1.53 -4.28
N GLU A 419 48.89 1.33 -2.98
CA GLU A 419 47.69 1.76 -2.22
C GLU A 419 48.01 2.80 -1.10
N VAL A 420 47.01 3.26 -0.30
CA VAL A 420 47.00 3.23 1.20
C VAL A 420 45.70 3.79 1.88
N LYS A 421 45.32 3.10 2.99
CA LYS A 421 44.36 3.26 4.14
C LYS A 421 44.00 4.67 4.71
N VAL A 422 43.11 4.94 5.71
CA VAL A 422 41.82 4.45 6.37
C VAL A 422 41.57 5.33 7.63
N SER A 423 40.32 5.61 8.11
CA SER A 423 39.93 5.81 9.55
C SER A 423 38.44 6.22 9.79
N VAL A 424 37.94 6.17 11.05
CA VAL A 424 36.51 5.97 11.45
C VAL A 424 36.04 6.83 12.66
N ALA A 425 34.76 7.22 12.69
CA ALA A 425 33.87 7.54 13.85
C ALA A 425 32.40 7.71 13.35
N GLY A 426 31.28 7.69 14.10
CA GLY A 426 30.95 7.54 15.54
C GLY A 426 29.43 7.25 15.75
N SER A 427 28.82 7.43 16.94
CA SER A 427 27.49 6.84 17.28
C SER A 427 26.49 7.72 18.10
N GLY A 428 25.19 7.31 18.15
CA GLY A 428 24.21 7.71 19.20
C GLY A 428 22.71 7.59 18.82
N SER A 429 21.88 6.91 19.64
CA SER A 429 20.43 6.67 19.43
C SER A 429 19.62 6.58 20.74
N SER A 430 18.28 6.65 20.68
CA SER A 430 17.33 6.52 21.81
C SER A 430 16.06 5.74 21.41
N SER A 431 15.40 5.06 22.36
CA SER A 431 14.27 4.12 22.15
C SER A 431 13.05 4.46 23.04
N ASN A 432 11.86 3.83 22.81
CA ASN A 432 10.77 3.75 23.81
C ASN A 432 9.62 2.72 23.50
N PRO A 433 8.78 2.29 24.50
CA PRO A 433 7.89 1.10 24.42
C PRO A 433 6.34 1.36 24.37
N GLY A 434 5.54 0.27 24.34
CA GLY A 434 4.06 0.24 24.15
C GLY A 434 3.19 -0.33 25.31
N SER A 435 1.88 -0.52 25.04
CA SER A 435 0.72 -0.45 25.98
C SER A 435 -0.14 -1.73 26.16
N ASP A 436 -1.15 -1.70 27.08
CA ASP A 436 -2.16 -2.79 27.28
C ASP A 436 -3.59 -2.28 27.69
N THR A 437 -4.57 -3.18 27.96
CA THR A 437 -5.94 -3.18 27.37
C THR A 437 -7.22 -2.77 28.17
N LEU A 438 -7.15 -2.22 29.39
CA LEU A 438 -8.35 -1.98 30.24
C LEU A 438 -9.18 -0.70 29.89
N LEU A 439 -10.44 -0.61 30.37
CA LEU A 439 -11.23 0.65 30.42
C LEU A 439 -10.85 1.45 31.68
N ASN A 440 -10.75 2.77 31.60
CA ASN A 440 -10.43 3.62 32.76
C ASN A 440 -11.66 4.10 33.54
N ASP A 441 -11.43 4.65 34.74
CA ASP A 441 -12.45 5.17 35.65
C ASP A 441 -13.40 6.21 35.01
N GLY A 442 -12.89 7.05 34.11
CA GLY A 442 -13.70 8.06 33.41
C GLY A 442 -14.68 7.41 32.44
N GLN A 443 -14.19 6.46 31.65
CA GLN A 443 -14.99 5.66 30.72
C GLN A 443 -16.04 4.82 31.48
N LEU A 444 -15.66 4.18 32.59
CA LEU A 444 -16.57 3.39 33.44
C LEU A 444 -17.70 4.26 34.03
N LYS A 445 -17.41 5.48 34.49
CA LYS A 445 -18.44 6.42 34.98
C LYS A 445 -19.43 6.82 33.89
N ALA A 446 -18.95 7.07 32.65
CA ALA A 446 -19.81 7.41 31.52
C ALA A 446 -20.68 6.22 31.06
N VAL A 447 -20.14 4.99 31.07
CA VAL A 447 -20.91 3.77 30.76
C VAL A 447 -21.97 3.50 31.84
N GLY A 448 -21.63 3.65 33.13
CA GLY A 448 -22.51 3.32 34.25
C GLY A 448 -23.67 4.29 34.51
N PHE A 449 -23.65 5.50 33.95
CA PHE A 449 -24.66 6.54 34.20
C PHE A 449 -26.08 6.13 33.76
N GLN A 450 -27.06 6.11 34.66
CA GLN A 450 -28.40 5.57 34.36
C GLN A 450 -29.39 6.62 33.83
N ASP A 451 -29.66 7.67 34.60
CA ASP A 451 -30.83 8.55 34.44
C ASP A 451 -30.44 10.04 34.33
N GLY A 452 -31.16 10.80 33.51
CA GLY A 452 -30.93 12.23 33.29
C GLY A 452 -29.96 12.54 32.14
N PHE A 453 -29.42 13.76 32.15
CA PHE A 453 -28.58 14.29 31.07
C PHE A 453 -27.09 14.16 31.42
N LEU A 454 -26.30 13.59 30.51
CA LEU A 454 -24.85 13.43 30.60
C LEU A 454 -24.15 14.13 29.42
N VAL A 455 -23.14 14.95 29.74
CA VAL A 455 -22.19 15.56 28.80
C VAL A 455 -20.84 14.88 28.99
N VAL A 456 -20.29 14.32 27.93
CA VAL A 456 -18.96 13.70 27.94
C VAL A 456 -18.01 14.49 27.03
N HIS A 457 -17.11 15.26 27.64
CA HIS A 457 -16.00 15.90 26.92
C HIS A 457 -14.89 14.86 26.73
N ALA A 458 -14.53 14.56 25.49
CA ALA A 458 -13.67 13.42 25.17
C ALA A 458 -12.70 13.76 24.05
N GLY A 459 -11.47 14.10 24.43
CA GLY A 459 -10.40 14.47 23.49
C GLY A 459 -10.00 13.37 22.50
N PRO A 460 -9.14 13.67 21.52
CA PRO A 460 -8.73 12.73 20.48
C PRO A 460 -8.06 11.47 21.06
N GLY A 461 -8.50 10.29 20.61
CA GLY A 461 -7.94 9.00 21.03
C GLY A 461 -8.36 8.53 22.44
N THR A 462 -9.33 9.19 23.09
CA THR A 462 -9.84 8.82 24.44
C THR A 462 -10.91 7.71 24.44
N GLY A 463 -11.26 7.20 23.26
CA GLY A 463 -12.19 6.07 23.10
C GLY A 463 -13.69 6.43 23.02
N LYS A 464 -14.06 7.61 22.51
CA LYS A 464 -15.46 8.06 22.30
C LYS A 464 -16.42 6.95 21.85
N THR A 465 -16.13 6.33 20.71
CA THR A 465 -16.93 5.26 20.10
C THR A 465 -17.00 4.00 20.99
N ARG A 466 -15.92 3.68 21.73
CA ARG A 466 -15.90 2.56 22.70
C ARG A 466 -16.86 2.84 23.86
N VAL A 467 -16.82 4.05 24.43
CA VAL A 467 -17.74 4.46 25.52
C VAL A 467 -19.19 4.42 25.04
N LEU A 468 -19.48 4.92 23.84
CA LEU A 468 -20.83 4.91 23.27
C LEU A 468 -21.36 3.49 23.07
N VAL A 469 -20.57 2.59 22.47
CA VAL A 469 -20.95 1.19 22.24
C VAL A 469 -21.12 0.41 23.54
N GLU A 470 -20.18 0.53 24.49
CA GLU A 470 -20.26 -0.18 25.78
C GLU A 470 -21.40 0.35 26.65
N ARG A 471 -21.75 1.65 26.54
CA ARG A 471 -22.95 2.21 27.17
C ARG A 471 -24.24 1.62 26.61
N ILE A 472 -24.36 1.48 25.29
CA ILE A 472 -25.56 0.87 24.66
C ILE A 472 -25.73 -0.57 25.15
N LYS A 473 -24.66 -1.37 25.16
CA LYS A 473 -24.65 -2.72 25.72
C LYS A 473 -25.05 -2.75 27.20
N ALA A 474 -24.53 -1.83 28.02
CA ALA A 474 -24.88 -1.74 29.44
C ALA A 474 -26.36 -1.40 29.66
N LEU A 475 -26.94 -0.52 28.84
CA LEU A 475 -28.36 -0.16 28.90
C LEU A 475 -29.26 -1.33 28.49
N LYS A 476 -28.98 -2.02 27.36
CA LYS A 476 -29.70 -3.23 26.95
C LYS A 476 -29.57 -4.37 27.97
N LYS A 477 -28.40 -4.54 28.60
CA LYS A 477 -28.20 -5.53 29.67
C LYS A 477 -29.04 -5.23 30.92
N ASN A 478 -29.33 -3.96 31.20
CA ASN A 478 -30.19 -3.55 32.32
C ASN A 478 -31.69 -3.70 31.99
N ASP A 479 -32.10 -3.38 30.76
CA ASP A 479 -33.45 -3.60 30.24
C ASP A 479 -33.42 -3.82 28.72
N ASP A 480 -33.56 -5.07 28.30
CA ASP A 480 -33.52 -5.50 26.89
C ASP A 480 -34.62 -4.83 26.03
N ARG A 481 -35.76 -4.52 26.67
CA ARG A 481 -36.90 -3.86 26.02
C ARG A 481 -36.74 -2.35 25.92
N THR A 482 -35.66 -1.77 26.44
CA THR A 482 -35.43 -0.33 26.39
C THR A 482 -35.18 0.11 24.94
N SER A 483 -35.86 1.20 24.55
CA SER A 483 -35.71 1.80 23.23
C SER A 483 -34.55 2.81 23.23
N ILE A 484 -33.62 2.65 22.30
CA ILE A 484 -32.38 3.43 22.23
C ILE A 484 -32.25 4.05 20.84
N LEU A 485 -31.96 5.35 20.81
CA LEU A 485 -31.57 6.11 19.62
C LEU A 485 -30.10 6.54 19.74
N ALA A 486 -29.28 6.17 18.77
CA ALA A 486 -27.93 6.69 18.58
C ALA A 486 -27.91 7.59 17.34
N VAL A 487 -27.52 8.85 17.53
CA VAL A 487 -27.39 9.85 16.45
C VAL A 487 -25.92 10.22 16.28
N THR A 488 -25.47 10.31 15.03
CA THR A 488 -24.10 10.74 14.71
C THR A 488 -24.09 11.64 13.47
N PHE A 489 -22.96 12.33 13.24
CA PHE A 489 -22.81 13.30 12.16
C PHE A 489 -22.69 12.66 10.77
N THR A 490 -22.13 11.44 10.65
CA THR A 490 -21.85 10.78 9.36
C THR A 490 -22.50 9.41 9.22
N THR A 491 -22.84 9.03 7.99
CA THR A 491 -23.34 7.68 7.67
C THR A 491 -22.30 6.60 7.95
N ARG A 492 -21.01 6.89 7.74
CA ARG A 492 -19.90 5.98 8.09
C ARG A 492 -19.85 5.67 9.59
N ALA A 493 -19.91 6.70 10.45
CA ALA A 493 -19.95 6.51 11.90
C ALA A 493 -21.22 5.74 12.34
N ALA A 494 -22.36 5.97 11.69
CA ALA A 494 -23.59 5.23 11.96
C ALA A 494 -23.44 3.74 11.61
N ALA A 495 -22.88 3.44 10.43
CA ALA A 495 -22.59 2.07 9.99
C ALA A 495 -21.56 1.38 10.90
N GLU A 496 -20.51 2.09 11.34
CA GLU A 496 -19.50 1.56 12.25
C GLU A 496 -20.07 1.25 13.65
N ILE A 497 -20.90 2.13 14.21
CA ILE A 497 -21.60 1.88 15.47
C ILE A 497 -22.53 0.67 15.34
N ALA A 498 -23.31 0.58 14.26
CA ALA A 498 -24.19 -0.55 13.98
C ALA A 498 -23.39 -1.87 13.85
N GLN A 499 -22.28 -1.87 13.10
CA GLN A 499 -21.41 -3.03 12.95
C GLN A 499 -20.81 -3.51 14.29
N ARG A 500 -20.38 -2.57 15.15
CA ARG A 500 -19.84 -2.86 16.50
C ARG A 500 -20.91 -3.36 17.49
N LEU A 501 -22.18 -3.07 17.25
CA LEU A 501 -23.33 -3.54 18.06
C LEU A 501 -23.89 -4.88 17.54
N GLY A 502 -23.76 -5.18 16.25
CA GLY A 502 -24.18 -6.47 15.68
C GLY A 502 -25.69 -6.57 15.48
N ARG A 503 -26.35 -7.48 16.21
CA ARG A 503 -27.78 -7.81 16.06
C ARG A 503 -28.71 -7.14 17.09
N GLU A 504 -28.19 -6.20 17.87
CA GLU A 504 -28.94 -5.45 18.89
C GLU A 504 -30.07 -4.60 18.27
N ASP A 505 -31.26 -4.61 18.91
CA ASP A 505 -32.41 -3.79 18.49
C ASP A 505 -32.23 -2.33 18.96
N VAL A 506 -31.43 -1.58 18.21
CA VAL A 506 -31.03 -0.19 18.48
C VAL A 506 -31.16 0.64 17.21
N GLU A 507 -31.81 1.80 17.30
CA GLU A 507 -31.94 2.71 16.16
C GLU A 507 -30.67 3.57 16.03
N VAL A 508 -29.87 3.36 14.97
CA VAL A 508 -28.69 4.17 14.67
C VAL A 508 -28.94 5.00 13.41
N ASN A 509 -28.80 6.33 13.51
CA ASN A 509 -29.13 7.26 12.42
C ASN A 509 -28.21 8.49 12.36
N THR A 510 -28.28 9.24 11.26
CA THR A 510 -27.82 10.64 11.23
C THR A 510 -29.00 11.58 11.50
N PHE A 511 -28.72 12.85 11.87
CA PHE A 511 -29.78 13.86 12.06
C PHE A 511 -30.70 13.98 10.84
N HIS A 512 -30.13 14.00 9.63
CA HIS A 512 -30.89 14.12 8.39
C HIS A 512 -31.63 12.82 8.02
N GLY A 513 -31.04 11.65 8.26
CA GLY A 513 -31.72 10.36 8.09
C GLY A 513 -32.95 10.23 9.00
N LEU A 514 -32.80 10.60 10.28
CA LEU A 514 -33.90 10.62 11.25
C LEU A 514 -35.00 11.63 10.86
N ALA A 515 -34.63 12.83 10.42
CA ALA A 515 -35.58 13.83 9.94
C ALA A 515 -36.36 13.35 8.71
N SER A 516 -35.68 12.76 7.72
CA SER A 516 -36.31 12.16 6.53
C SER A 516 -37.28 11.05 6.92
N ARG A 517 -36.88 10.15 7.83
CA ARG A 517 -37.72 9.07 8.36
C ARG A 517 -38.99 9.59 9.04
N ILE A 518 -38.87 10.63 9.88
CA ILE A 518 -40.02 11.26 10.56
C ILE A 518 -40.97 11.92 9.55
N LEU A 519 -40.45 12.61 8.54
CA LEU A 519 -41.26 13.23 7.49
C LEU A 519 -42.00 12.20 6.64
N ARG A 520 -41.31 11.17 6.13
CA ARG A 520 -41.92 10.08 5.37
C ARG A 520 -42.95 9.31 6.21
N GLY A 521 -42.65 9.07 7.49
CA GLY A 521 -43.58 8.47 8.46
C GLY A 521 -44.82 9.31 8.77
N SER A 522 -44.81 10.61 8.50
CA SER A 522 -46.00 11.49 8.57
C SER A 522 -46.87 11.47 7.30
N GLY A 523 -46.53 10.62 6.31
CA GLY A 523 -47.24 10.53 5.03
C GLY A 523 -46.85 11.60 4.00
N ARG A 524 -45.77 12.37 4.24
CA ARG A 524 -45.28 13.37 3.29
C ARG A 524 -44.38 12.74 2.22
N SER A 525 -44.67 13.04 0.96
CA SER A 525 -43.74 12.81 -0.16
C SER A 525 -42.96 14.09 -0.47
N PHE A 526 -41.65 13.97 -0.64
CA PHE A 526 -40.72 15.06 -0.98
C PHE A 526 -39.45 14.49 -1.64
N VAL A 527 -38.69 15.35 -2.31
CA VAL A 527 -37.37 15.06 -2.87
C VAL A 527 -36.35 15.95 -2.18
N VAL A 528 -35.21 15.38 -1.76
CA VAL A 528 -34.09 16.16 -1.20
C VAL A 528 -33.37 16.88 -2.34
N ALA A 529 -33.43 18.21 -2.34
CA ALA A 529 -32.77 19.05 -3.34
C ALA A 529 -31.30 19.26 -2.98
N ASP A 530 -30.40 18.81 -3.85
CA ASP A 530 -28.97 19.07 -3.77
C ASP A 530 -28.59 20.49 -4.26
N ASP A 531 -27.35 20.89 -4.05
CA ASP A 531 -26.84 22.21 -4.45
C ASP A 531 -26.99 22.49 -5.96
N ALA A 532 -26.96 21.48 -6.83
CA ALA A 532 -27.14 21.66 -8.27
C ALA A 532 -28.61 21.93 -8.61
N MET A 533 -29.53 21.15 -8.05
CA MET A 533 -30.97 21.40 -8.16
C MET A 533 -31.35 22.79 -7.64
N LEU A 534 -30.80 23.20 -6.49
CA LEU A 534 -31.03 24.53 -5.91
C LEU A 534 -30.47 25.65 -6.80
N ARG A 535 -29.30 25.46 -7.42
CA ARG A 535 -28.72 26.43 -8.37
C ARG A 535 -29.54 26.54 -9.65
N ASP A 536 -30.06 25.44 -10.18
CA ASP A 536 -30.93 25.44 -11.36
C ASP A 536 -32.26 26.16 -11.08
N GLU A 537 -32.93 25.82 -9.97
CA GLU A 537 -34.15 26.48 -9.50
C GLU A 537 -33.95 27.98 -9.25
N ALA A 538 -32.78 28.40 -8.74
CA ALA A 538 -32.44 29.82 -8.59
C ALA A 538 -32.22 30.51 -9.95
N LYS A 539 -31.59 29.85 -10.93
CA LYS A 539 -31.42 30.38 -12.30
C LYS A 539 -32.76 30.53 -13.03
N GLU A 540 -33.69 29.59 -12.86
CA GLU A 540 -35.05 29.68 -13.42
C GLU A 540 -35.81 30.93 -12.91
N LEU A 541 -35.47 31.40 -11.70
CA LEU A 541 -35.98 32.66 -11.12
C LEU A 541 -35.15 33.90 -11.51
N GLY A 542 -34.26 33.79 -12.49
CA GLY A 542 -33.47 34.92 -13.03
C GLY A 542 -32.21 35.27 -12.23
N ARG A 543 -31.75 34.41 -11.31
CA ARG A 543 -30.52 34.67 -10.53
C ARG A 543 -29.25 34.37 -11.33
N ALA A 544 -28.57 35.42 -11.77
CA ALA A 544 -27.24 35.32 -12.38
C ALA A 544 -26.15 34.88 -11.37
N ASP A 545 -26.37 35.14 -10.07
CA ASP A 545 -25.48 34.86 -8.94
C ASP A 545 -25.85 33.57 -8.18
N ALA A 546 -26.57 32.64 -8.84
CA ALA A 546 -27.18 31.47 -8.21
C ALA A 546 -26.24 30.64 -7.32
N GLU A 547 -24.95 30.50 -7.66
CA GLU A 547 -24.00 29.70 -6.89
C GLU A 547 -23.64 30.31 -5.54
N SER A 548 -23.23 31.58 -5.50
CA SER A 548 -22.93 32.28 -4.25
C SER A 548 -24.18 32.51 -3.41
N TRP A 549 -25.33 32.74 -4.06
CA TRP A 549 -26.61 32.95 -3.39
C TRP A 549 -27.21 31.69 -2.76
N VAL A 550 -27.13 30.53 -3.44
CA VAL A 550 -27.54 29.24 -2.83
C VAL A 550 -26.62 28.88 -1.66
N ARG A 551 -25.32 29.21 -1.73
CA ARG A 551 -24.41 29.01 -0.60
C ARG A 551 -24.78 29.88 0.61
N ASP A 552 -25.09 31.17 0.41
CA ASP A 552 -25.58 32.06 1.49
C ASP A 552 -26.95 31.60 2.04
N LEU A 553 -27.85 31.13 1.17
CA LEU A 553 -29.13 30.52 1.57
C LEU A 553 -28.91 29.33 2.50
N LEU A 554 -28.08 28.35 2.10
CA LEU A 554 -27.82 27.16 2.90
C LEU A 554 -27.12 27.50 4.24
N PHE A 555 -26.19 28.44 4.23
CA PHE A 555 -25.53 28.93 5.45
C PHE A 555 -26.50 29.63 6.41
N ARG A 556 -27.42 30.48 5.91
CA ARG A 556 -28.51 31.05 6.73
C ARG A 556 -29.51 29.99 7.18
N MET A 557 -29.70 28.93 6.39
CA MET A 557 -30.59 27.85 6.77
C MET A 557 -30.01 27.00 7.91
N SER A 558 -28.70 26.75 7.98
CA SER A 558 -28.07 26.01 9.08
C SER A 558 -27.81 26.85 10.35
N THR A 559 -27.63 28.16 10.21
CA THR A 559 -27.30 29.07 11.33
C THR A 559 -28.53 29.75 11.96
N ARG A 560 -28.30 30.62 12.97
CA ARG A 560 -29.32 31.49 13.59
C ARG A 560 -29.64 32.75 12.75
N GLN A 561 -29.06 32.91 11.56
CA GLN A 561 -29.28 34.10 10.74
C GLN A 561 -30.67 34.10 10.07
N PRO A 562 -31.35 35.26 9.97
CA PRO A 562 -32.59 35.34 9.22
C PRO A 562 -32.33 35.17 7.72
N LEU A 563 -33.26 34.47 7.04
CA LEU A 563 -33.32 34.43 5.58
C LEU A 563 -33.72 35.81 5.04
N LEU A 564 -33.16 36.19 3.90
CA LEU A 564 -33.61 37.35 3.14
C LEU A 564 -35.04 37.12 2.62
N HIS A 565 -35.79 38.18 2.32
CA HIS A 565 -37.19 38.06 1.86
C HIS A 565 -37.33 37.16 0.61
N GLU A 566 -36.44 37.34 -0.38
CA GLU A 566 -36.35 36.52 -1.58
C GLU A 566 -36.02 35.05 -1.27
N GLN A 567 -35.10 34.81 -0.33
CA GLN A 567 -34.72 33.46 0.10
C GLN A 567 -35.88 32.73 0.79
N ALA A 568 -36.65 33.44 1.62
CA ALA A 568 -37.84 32.89 2.25
C ALA A 568 -38.93 32.54 1.22
N ALA A 569 -39.16 33.41 0.24
CA ALA A 569 -40.09 33.16 -0.87
C ALA A 569 -39.62 31.99 -1.77
N PHE A 570 -38.31 31.84 -1.98
CA PHE A 570 -37.72 30.72 -2.71
C PHE A 570 -37.91 29.38 -1.98
N VAL A 571 -37.58 29.31 -0.69
CA VAL A 571 -37.79 28.09 0.13
C VAL A 571 -39.26 27.67 0.13
N GLU A 572 -40.19 28.63 0.20
CA GLU A 572 -41.62 28.36 0.09
C GLU A 572 -42.03 27.86 -1.32
N THR A 573 -41.39 28.36 -2.38
CA THR A 573 -41.60 27.88 -3.76
C THR A 573 -41.11 26.44 -3.93
N LEU A 574 -39.92 26.13 -3.41
CA LEU A 574 -39.37 24.77 -3.38
C LEU A 574 -40.29 23.83 -2.59
N ARG A 575 -40.76 24.24 -1.41
CA ARG A 575 -41.72 23.47 -0.59
C ARG A 575 -42.98 23.12 -1.37
N ARG A 576 -43.54 24.04 -2.15
CA ARG A 576 -44.72 23.79 -3.03
C ARG A 576 -44.43 22.85 -4.19
N LYS A 577 -43.19 22.85 -4.72
CA LYS A 577 -42.71 21.87 -5.71
C LYS A 577 -42.40 20.49 -5.09
N GLY A 578 -42.50 20.32 -3.77
CA GLY A 578 -42.07 19.11 -3.06
C GLY A 578 -40.54 18.96 -2.96
N LEU A 579 -39.78 20.03 -3.23
CA LEU A 579 -38.32 20.07 -3.19
C LEU A 579 -37.87 20.63 -1.83
N PHE A 580 -37.12 19.84 -1.06
CA PHE A 580 -36.71 20.22 0.28
C PHE A 580 -35.17 20.37 0.29
N PRO A 581 -34.61 21.58 0.52
CA PRO A 581 -33.17 21.73 0.74
C PRO A 581 -32.71 20.88 1.92
N PHE A 582 -31.45 20.45 1.93
CA PHE A 582 -30.92 19.53 2.96
C PHE A 582 -31.18 20.00 4.40
N GLU A 583 -30.78 21.24 4.74
CA GLU A 583 -31.06 21.88 6.05
C GLU A 583 -32.55 22.21 6.27
N GLY A 584 -33.35 22.21 5.21
CA GLY A 584 -34.80 22.36 5.26
C GLY A 584 -35.50 21.14 5.87
N LEU A 585 -34.96 19.93 5.65
CA LEU A 585 -35.48 18.68 6.21
C LEU A 585 -35.58 18.73 7.74
N ILE A 586 -34.54 19.24 8.40
CA ILE A 586 -34.50 19.35 9.87
C ILE A 586 -35.59 20.31 10.38
N LYS A 587 -35.77 21.47 9.72
CA LYS A 587 -36.80 22.46 10.10
C LYS A 587 -38.22 21.90 9.93
N GLU A 588 -38.45 21.14 8.86
CA GLU A 588 -39.73 20.48 8.59
C GLU A 588 -40.01 19.33 9.57
N ALA A 589 -39.00 18.54 9.93
CA ALA A 589 -39.13 17.51 10.95
C ALA A 589 -39.43 18.12 12.34
N VAL A 590 -38.80 19.24 12.70
CA VAL A 590 -39.12 20.02 13.91
C VAL A 590 -40.58 20.51 13.91
N ALA A 591 -41.04 21.09 12.80
CA ALA A 591 -42.44 21.55 12.68
C ALA A 591 -43.45 20.39 12.76
N THR A 592 -43.09 19.24 12.18
CA THR A 592 -43.89 18.01 12.23
C THR A 592 -43.94 17.42 13.63
N LEU A 593 -42.81 17.29 14.33
CA LEU A 593 -42.77 16.82 15.73
C LEU A 593 -43.60 17.72 16.65
N ARG A 594 -43.54 19.05 16.47
CA ARG A 594 -44.32 20.00 17.28
C ARG A 594 -45.82 19.78 17.17
N THR A 595 -46.31 19.43 15.98
CA THR A 595 -47.74 19.25 15.67
C THR A 595 -48.23 17.80 15.74
N ALA A 596 -47.34 16.81 15.76
CA ALA A 596 -47.69 15.39 15.82
C ALA A 596 -48.36 15.00 17.15
N THR A 597 -49.52 14.34 17.04
CA THR A 597 -50.28 13.77 18.16
C THR A 597 -49.62 12.50 18.75
N ASN A 598 -48.97 11.70 17.92
CA ASN A 598 -48.20 10.53 18.33
C ASN A 598 -46.72 10.71 17.95
N ARG A 599 -45.92 11.26 18.88
CA ARG A 599 -44.48 11.46 18.67
C ARG A 599 -43.72 10.14 18.88
N PRO A 600 -42.68 9.83 18.08
CA PRO A 600 -41.74 8.76 18.43
C PRO A 600 -41.10 9.04 19.78
N ARG A 601 -40.84 8.00 20.58
CA ARG A 601 -40.24 8.08 21.90
C ARG A 601 -39.15 7.04 22.04
N TRP A 602 -38.03 7.44 22.64
CA TRP A 602 -36.93 6.57 23.02
C TRP A 602 -36.66 6.74 24.51
N ASN A 603 -36.36 5.64 25.20
CA ASN A 603 -35.95 5.70 26.60
C ASN A 603 -34.58 6.36 26.75
N HIS A 604 -33.66 6.07 25.82
CA HIS A 604 -32.31 6.60 25.82
C HIS A 604 -31.95 7.24 24.48
N ILE A 605 -31.31 8.41 24.51
CA ILE A 605 -30.77 9.10 23.33
C ILE A 605 -29.27 9.33 23.54
N LEU A 606 -28.46 8.92 22.57
CA LEU A 606 -27.02 9.12 22.55
C LEU A 606 -26.66 9.93 21.30
N VAL A 607 -25.85 10.98 21.43
CA VAL A 607 -25.39 11.79 20.30
C VAL A 607 -23.87 11.87 20.27
N ASP A 608 -23.27 11.42 19.17
CA ASP A 608 -21.82 11.46 18.91
C ASP A 608 -21.43 12.69 18.07
N GLU A 609 -20.16 13.08 18.16
CA GLU A 609 -19.56 14.26 17.53
C GLU A 609 -20.38 15.56 17.74
N PHE A 610 -20.83 15.77 18.98
CA PHE A 610 -21.76 16.85 19.34
C PHE A 610 -21.22 18.27 19.06
N GLN A 611 -19.90 18.46 18.94
CA GLN A 611 -19.30 19.74 18.54
C GLN A 611 -19.65 20.18 17.10
N ASP A 612 -20.03 19.23 16.23
CA ASP A 612 -20.24 19.49 14.80
C ASP A 612 -21.70 19.83 14.45
N ILE A 613 -22.59 19.89 15.45
CA ILE A 613 -23.99 20.21 15.21
C ILE A 613 -24.19 21.70 14.94
N ASN A 614 -25.14 22.02 14.07
CA ASN A 614 -25.58 23.40 13.84
C ASN A 614 -26.76 23.78 14.76
N PRO A 615 -27.07 25.09 14.94
CA PRO A 615 -28.17 25.54 15.78
C PRO A 615 -29.55 24.96 15.46
N VAL A 616 -29.80 24.54 14.22
CA VAL A 616 -31.08 23.93 13.79
C VAL A 616 -31.16 22.46 14.18
N GLN A 617 -30.06 21.73 14.06
CA GLN A 617 -29.91 20.36 14.57
C GLN A 617 -30.00 20.34 16.11
N TYR A 618 -29.45 21.34 16.81
CA TYR A 618 -29.62 21.49 18.25
C TYR A 618 -31.11 21.67 18.64
N LEU A 619 -31.86 22.49 17.90
CA LEU A 619 -33.31 22.63 18.12
C LEU A 619 -34.06 21.31 17.90
N PHE A 620 -33.68 20.54 16.87
CA PHE A 620 -34.28 19.23 16.58
C PHE A 620 -33.95 18.20 17.67
N PHE A 621 -32.70 18.11 18.10
CA PHE A 621 -32.27 17.33 19.27
C PHE A 621 -33.11 17.66 20.52
N ARG A 622 -33.36 18.94 20.80
CA ARG A 622 -34.15 19.36 21.96
C ARG A 622 -35.62 18.94 21.89
N GLU A 623 -36.24 18.95 20.70
CA GLU A 623 -37.61 18.43 20.50
C GLU A 623 -37.71 16.91 20.66
N LEU A 624 -36.64 16.17 20.31
CA LEU A 624 -36.55 14.72 20.51
C LEU A 624 -36.34 14.36 21.99
N GLY A 625 -35.49 15.11 22.70
CA GLY A 625 -35.06 14.81 24.06
C GLY A 625 -36.14 14.91 25.15
N GLY A 626 -37.23 15.67 24.92
CA GLY A 626 -38.19 16.08 25.96
C GLY A 626 -38.97 14.96 26.69
N THR A 627 -38.80 13.68 26.31
CA THR A 627 -39.42 12.52 27.00
C THR A 627 -38.47 11.37 27.30
N ALA A 628 -37.17 11.52 27.03
CA ALA A 628 -36.17 10.47 27.28
C ALA A 628 -35.85 10.34 28.78
N LYS A 629 -35.61 9.11 29.25
CA LYS A 629 -35.17 8.79 30.62
C LYS A 629 -33.71 9.17 30.84
N SER A 630 -32.86 8.98 29.83
CA SER A 630 -31.50 9.51 29.82
C SER A 630 -31.08 9.99 28.43
N ILE A 631 -30.29 11.07 28.43
CA ILE A 631 -29.65 11.63 27.25
C ILE A 631 -28.15 11.69 27.50
N MET A 632 -27.34 11.26 26.53
CA MET A 632 -25.89 11.44 26.54
C MET A 632 -25.46 12.18 25.27
N VAL A 633 -24.62 13.20 25.42
CA VAL A 633 -23.89 13.83 24.32
C VAL A 633 -22.40 13.64 24.52
N ILE A 634 -21.66 13.31 23.46
CA ILE A 634 -20.21 13.10 23.51
C ILE A 634 -19.50 13.83 22.36
N GLY A 635 -18.32 14.39 22.63
CA GLY A 635 -17.55 15.11 21.63
C GLY A 635 -16.38 15.90 22.22
N ASP A 636 -15.75 16.71 21.36
CA ASP A 636 -14.61 17.57 21.68
C ASP A 636 -14.73 18.90 20.94
N ALA A 637 -14.94 20.00 21.68
CA ALA A 637 -15.05 21.34 21.11
C ALA A 637 -13.81 21.76 20.29
N ASN A 638 -12.63 21.24 20.61
CA ASN A 638 -11.38 21.52 19.89
C ASN A 638 -11.31 20.82 18.51
N GLN A 639 -12.24 19.91 18.23
CA GLN A 639 -12.37 19.23 16.94
C GLN A 639 -13.54 19.79 16.09
N ALA A 640 -14.18 20.90 16.49
CA ALA A 640 -15.19 21.59 15.67
C ALA A 640 -14.52 22.21 14.42
N ILE A 641 -14.81 21.66 13.24
CA ILE A 641 -14.16 22.02 11.95
C ILE A 641 -15.14 22.11 10.76
N TYR A 642 -16.43 22.29 11.04
CA TYR A 642 -17.47 22.43 10.01
C TYR A 642 -18.25 23.76 10.16
N GLY A 643 -17.57 24.81 10.62
CA GLY A 643 -18.13 26.15 10.82
C GLY A 643 -18.69 26.75 9.53
N PHE A 644 -18.07 26.42 8.38
CA PHE A 644 -18.60 26.72 7.05
C PHE A 644 -19.96 26.05 6.72
N ARG A 645 -20.36 25.02 7.48
CA ARG A 645 -21.71 24.40 7.46
C ARG A 645 -22.62 24.90 8.59
N GLY A 646 -22.17 25.88 9.38
CA GLY A 646 -22.89 26.44 10.51
C GLY A 646 -22.77 25.63 11.82
N SER A 647 -21.83 24.67 11.92
CA SER A 647 -21.55 24.01 13.20
C SER A 647 -20.97 24.99 14.21
N THR A 648 -21.32 24.85 15.49
CA THR A 648 -20.97 25.84 16.51
C THR A 648 -20.47 25.11 17.78
N PRO A 649 -19.22 25.31 18.25
CA PRO A 649 -18.72 24.65 19.47
C PRO A 649 -19.52 25.03 20.72
N GLU A 650 -20.20 26.17 20.70
CA GLU A 650 -21.14 26.67 21.72
C GLU A 650 -22.35 25.75 21.94
N ALA A 651 -22.55 24.72 21.11
CA ALA A 651 -23.57 23.68 21.33
C ALA A 651 -23.47 23.04 22.73
N PHE A 652 -22.24 22.85 23.25
CA PHE A 652 -22.04 22.36 24.62
C PHE A 652 -22.48 23.39 25.68
N ASP A 653 -22.19 24.67 25.47
CA ASP A 653 -22.61 25.76 26.37
C ASP A 653 -24.13 25.97 26.37
N ASP A 654 -24.76 25.82 25.20
CA ASP A 654 -26.22 25.84 25.05
C ASP A 654 -26.87 24.65 25.77
N VAL A 655 -26.27 23.44 25.72
CA VAL A 655 -26.72 22.29 26.54
C VAL A 655 -26.63 22.57 28.03
N LEU A 656 -25.49 23.08 28.52
CA LEU A 656 -25.30 23.34 29.96
C LEU A 656 -26.25 24.44 30.47
N ARG A 657 -26.67 25.35 29.60
CA ARG A 657 -27.66 26.40 29.87
C ARG A 657 -29.09 25.88 29.86
N ASP A 658 -29.48 25.09 28.86
CA ASP A 658 -30.82 24.51 28.75
C ASP A 658 -31.05 23.38 29.78
N TYR A 659 -29.98 22.69 30.20
CA TYR A 659 -30.01 21.59 31.18
C TYR A 659 -29.03 21.80 32.35
N PRO A 660 -29.28 22.73 33.30
CA PRO A 660 -28.37 23.03 34.42
C PRO A 660 -28.13 21.89 35.43
N ARG A 661 -28.83 20.76 35.28
CA ARG A 661 -28.65 19.51 36.05
C ARG A 661 -27.93 18.41 35.25
N ALA A 662 -27.36 18.76 34.09
CA ALA A 662 -26.53 17.84 33.33
C ALA A 662 -25.26 17.49 34.12
N HIS A 663 -24.91 16.20 34.12
CA HIS A 663 -23.65 15.73 34.68
C HIS A 663 -22.56 15.86 33.62
N VAL A 664 -21.37 16.29 34.00
CA VAL A 664 -20.24 16.47 33.07
C VAL A 664 -19.12 15.50 33.44
N ILE A 665 -18.62 14.75 32.47
CA ILE A 665 -17.47 13.85 32.60
C ILE A 665 -16.43 14.23 31.54
N SER A 666 -15.17 14.37 31.95
CA SER A 666 -14.04 14.57 31.04
C SER A 666 -13.25 13.27 30.88
N LEU A 667 -12.98 12.85 29.64
CA LEU A 667 -12.08 11.76 29.30
C LEU A 667 -10.76 12.37 28.82
N GLU A 668 -9.75 12.35 29.69
CA GLU A 668 -8.45 12.97 29.42
C GLU A 668 -7.38 11.97 28.94
N GLU A 669 -7.48 10.68 29.24
CA GLU A 669 -6.46 9.71 28.86
C GLU A 669 -6.59 9.32 27.37
N THR A 670 -5.52 9.51 26.59
CA THR A 670 -5.48 9.12 25.16
C THR A 670 -4.63 7.89 24.93
N TYR A 671 -5.18 6.92 24.21
CA TYR A 671 -4.49 5.67 23.87
C TYR A 671 -3.83 5.72 22.48
N ARG A 672 -4.06 6.80 21.72
CA ARG A 672 -3.53 6.97 20.36
C ARG A 672 -2.12 7.55 20.39
N MET A 673 -1.97 8.74 20.98
CA MET A 673 -0.78 9.58 20.79
C MET A 673 0.31 9.31 21.83
N SER A 674 1.56 9.58 21.46
CA SER A 674 2.69 9.64 22.40
C SER A 674 2.62 10.85 23.34
N SER A 675 3.41 10.83 24.42
CA SER A 675 3.51 11.91 25.41
C SER A 675 4.04 13.22 24.80
N PRO A 676 5.09 13.24 23.96
CA PRO A 676 5.51 14.47 23.27
C PRO A 676 4.41 15.03 22.36
N LEU A 677 3.75 14.18 21.56
CA LEU A 677 2.70 14.59 20.62
C LEU A 677 1.46 15.14 21.33
N SER A 678 1.00 14.48 22.40
CA SER A 678 -0.15 14.96 23.19
C SER A 678 0.15 16.28 23.90
N ARG A 679 1.35 16.44 24.47
CA ARG A 679 1.77 17.70 25.13
C ARG A 679 1.94 18.85 24.14
N ALA A 680 2.50 18.59 22.95
CA ALA A 680 2.60 19.57 21.87
C ALA A 680 1.22 19.99 21.36
N SER A 681 0.30 19.03 21.14
CA SER A 681 -1.06 19.29 20.68
C SER A 681 -1.88 20.11 21.69
N ASN A 682 -1.76 19.80 22.99
CA ASN A 682 -2.38 20.58 24.07
C ASN A 682 -1.86 22.02 24.13
N ALA A 683 -0.54 22.20 24.05
CA ALA A 683 0.06 23.53 24.05
C ALA A 683 -0.37 24.34 22.81
N PHE A 684 -0.40 23.68 21.64
CA PHE A 684 -0.85 24.29 20.39
C PHE A 684 -2.29 24.79 20.47
N ILE A 685 -3.23 24.01 21.04
CA ILE A 685 -4.63 24.42 21.16
C ILE A 685 -4.89 25.35 22.37
N GLY A 686 -4.00 25.34 23.37
CA GLY A 686 -4.12 26.15 24.59
C GLY A 686 -4.98 25.52 25.69
N ALA A 687 -5.23 24.21 25.62
CA ALA A 687 -6.06 23.48 26.57
C ALA A 687 -5.45 22.10 26.89
N THR A 688 -5.69 21.59 28.10
CA THR A 688 -5.30 20.21 28.47
C THR A 688 -6.37 19.23 28.02
N ALA A 689 -6.48 19.01 26.71
CA ALA A 689 -7.51 18.17 26.12
C ALA A 689 -7.26 16.67 26.37
N VAL A 690 -5.98 16.26 26.38
CA VAL A 690 -5.58 14.85 26.58
C VAL A 690 -4.26 14.69 27.35
N ARG A 691 -3.99 13.49 27.88
CA ARG A 691 -2.74 13.09 28.53
C ARG A 691 -2.36 11.69 28.06
N SER A 692 -1.07 11.46 27.83
CA SER A 692 -0.53 10.15 27.44
C SER A 692 0.71 9.80 28.25
N SER A 693 0.75 8.56 28.74
CA SER A 693 1.90 7.88 29.31
C SER A 693 2.76 7.14 28.27
N ARG A 694 2.24 6.93 27.05
CA ARG A 694 2.96 6.27 25.95
C ARG A 694 4.16 7.12 25.56
N GLU A 695 5.37 6.62 25.73
CA GLU A 695 6.56 7.32 25.28
C GLU A 695 6.70 7.26 23.75
N GLY A 696 7.53 8.12 23.14
CA GLY A 696 7.66 8.18 21.68
C GLY A 696 8.55 9.34 21.22
N GLU A 697 8.62 9.55 19.90
CA GLU A 697 9.47 10.58 19.31
C GLU A 697 8.92 12.02 19.45
N SER A 698 9.83 12.99 19.37
CA SER A 698 9.50 14.39 19.10
C SER A 698 9.01 14.58 17.66
N ILE A 699 8.13 15.56 17.46
CA ILE A 699 7.60 15.95 16.14
C ILE A 699 8.76 16.35 15.22
N ARG A 700 8.81 15.79 14.01
CA ARG A 700 9.87 16.04 13.02
C ARG A 700 9.49 17.24 12.16
N LEU A 701 10.03 18.42 12.48
CA LEU A 701 9.82 19.62 11.66
C LEU A 701 10.87 19.66 10.55
N VAL A 702 10.43 19.52 9.30
CA VAL A 702 11.30 19.40 8.13
C VAL A 702 11.22 20.66 7.30
N GLU A 703 12.32 21.41 7.27
CA GLU A 703 12.56 22.50 6.34
C GLU A 703 13.18 21.92 5.06
N SER A 704 12.41 21.85 3.97
CA SER A 704 12.87 21.33 2.67
C SER A 704 12.51 22.26 1.50
N PRO A 705 13.43 22.49 0.54
CA PRO A 705 13.11 23.19 -0.70
C PRO A 705 12.34 22.31 -1.71
N VAL A 706 12.21 20.99 -1.44
CA VAL A 706 11.54 19.98 -2.28
C VAL A 706 10.71 19.04 -1.40
N PRO A 707 9.69 19.57 -0.68
CA PRO A 707 9.00 18.82 0.37
C PRO A 707 8.24 17.59 -0.14
N ASN A 708 7.80 17.57 -1.40
CA ASN A 708 7.07 16.43 -1.97
C ASN A 708 8.02 15.26 -2.26
N GLU A 709 9.18 15.56 -2.85
CA GLU A 709 10.28 14.61 -3.05
C GLU A 709 10.84 14.11 -1.71
N PHE A 710 10.87 14.96 -0.68
CA PHE A 710 11.19 14.54 0.68
C PHE A 710 10.19 13.48 1.18
N ILE A 711 8.87 13.75 1.09
CA ILE A 711 7.82 12.82 1.53
C ILE A 711 8.00 11.46 0.84
N ALA A 712 8.11 11.44 -0.48
CA ALA A 712 8.25 10.20 -1.24
C ALA A 712 9.50 9.41 -0.81
N ARG A 713 10.66 10.06 -0.69
CA ARG A 713 11.91 9.42 -0.25
C ARG A 713 11.87 8.95 1.20
N GLU A 714 11.24 9.70 2.10
CA GLU A 714 11.11 9.31 3.50
C GLU A 714 10.15 8.11 3.64
N ILE A 715 9.08 8.05 2.84
CA ILE A 715 8.19 6.89 2.76
C ILE A 715 8.93 5.66 2.19
N GLU A 716 9.73 5.80 1.12
CA GLU A 716 10.61 4.71 0.65
C GLU A 716 11.50 4.19 1.81
N SER A 717 12.02 5.08 2.65
CA SER A 717 12.85 4.74 3.81
C SER A 717 12.07 4.01 4.91
N LEU A 718 10.90 4.53 5.31
CA LEU A 718 10.07 3.96 6.39
C LEU A 718 9.56 2.54 6.08
N VAL A 719 9.30 2.25 4.79
CA VAL A 719 8.89 0.91 4.31
C VAL A 719 10.10 -0.03 4.10
N GLY A 720 11.34 0.44 4.37
CA GLY A 720 12.57 -0.36 4.34
C GLY A 720 13.31 -0.41 3.01
N GLY A 721 13.04 0.54 2.11
CA GLY A 721 13.71 0.69 0.82
C GLY A 721 13.23 -0.28 -0.26
N LEU A 722 12.61 0.26 -1.31
CA LEU A 722 12.31 -0.45 -2.57
C LEU A 722 13.59 -0.65 -3.43
N ARG A 723 14.74 -0.90 -2.79
CA ARG A 723 16.10 -0.90 -3.40
C ARG A 723 17.08 -1.77 -2.60
N HIS A 724 17.70 -2.77 -3.24
CA HIS A 724 18.79 -3.59 -2.64
C HIS A 724 19.99 -2.80 -2.08
N SER A 725 20.19 -1.54 -2.49
CA SER A 725 21.27 -0.67 -1.99
C SER A 725 20.91 0.13 -0.72
N VAL A 726 19.65 0.14 -0.29
CA VAL A 726 19.16 0.94 0.86
C VAL A 726 18.76 0.05 2.05
N VAL A 727 18.67 -1.26 1.85
CA VAL A 727 18.40 -2.30 2.88
C VAL A 727 19.33 -2.21 4.10
N ALA A 728 20.50 -1.59 3.97
CA ALA A 728 21.51 -1.51 5.03
C ALA A 728 21.16 -0.59 6.23
N CYS A 729 20.16 0.29 6.15
CA CYS A 729 19.90 1.28 7.22
C CYS A 729 18.45 1.38 7.72
N ALA A 730 17.47 0.72 7.10
CA ALA A 730 16.06 0.88 7.45
C ALA A 730 15.44 -0.45 7.88
N GLN A 731 15.13 -0.58 9.16
CA GLN A 731 14.15 -1.58 9.61
C GLN A 731 12.79 -1.16 9.06
N ALA A 732 12.15 -2.03 8.27
CA ALA A 732 10.84 -1.80 7.67
C ALA A 732 9.74 -1.88 8.74
N GLU A 733 9.60 -0.84 9.55
CA GLU A 733 8.63 -0.83 10.67
C GLU A 733 7.19 -0.48 10.24
N TYR A 734 6.99 0.01 9.01
CA TYR A 734 5.70 0.54 8.53
C TYR A 734 5.21 -0.16 7.26
N ALA A 735 3.92 -0.51 7.27
CA ALA A 735 3.15 -0.85 6.09
C ALA A 735 2.81 0.43 5.27
N LEU A 736 2.28 0.30 4.05
CA LEU A 736 1.93 1.49 3.27
C LEU A 736 0.65 2.15 3.82
N SER A 737 -0.31 1.34 4.28
CA SER A 737 -1.53 1.81 4.96
C SER A 737 -1.30 2.45 6.33
N ASP A 738 -0.12 2.25 6.93
CA ASP A 738 0.26 2.90 8.20
C ASP A 738 0.55 4.40 8.04
N ILE A 739 0.62 4.90 6.79
CA ILE A 739 1.14 6.21 6.42
C ILE A 739 0.06 7.07 5.75
N ALA A 740 -0.11 8.29 6.25
CA ALA A 740 -0.93 9.31 5.59
C ALA A 740 -0.18 10.62 5.32
N VAL A 741 -0.54 11.27 4.21
CA VAL A 741 -0.14 12.64 3.89
C VAL A 741 -1.37 13.55 3.93
N ILE A 742 -1.36 14.50 4.87
CA ILE A 742 -2.44 15.44 5.12
C ILE A 742 -2.12 16.80 4.49
N VAL A 743 -3.04 17.28 3.65
CA VAL A 743 -3.00 18.61 3.00
C VAL A 743 -4.15 19.51 3.48
N ARG A 744 -4.06 20.83 3.27
CA ARG A 744 -5.16 21.76 3.61
C ARG A 744 -6.22 21.85 2.51
N THR A 745 -5.84 21.74 1.23
CA THR A 745 -6.76 21.77 0.07
C THR A 745 -6.41 20.68 -0.95
N GLN A 746 -7.38 20.28 -1.80
CA GLN A 746 -7.15 19.26 -2.84
C GLN A 746 -6.08 19.68 -3.86
N GLN A 747 -6.00 20.97 -4.18
CA GLN A 747 -5.00 21.52 -5.11
C GLN A 747 -3.55 21.30 -4.63
N GLN A 748 -3.33 21.25 -3.32
CA GLN A 748 -2.01 21.02 -2.70
C GLN A 748 -1.59 19.55 -2.71
N ALA A 749 -2.52 18.61 -2.87
CA ALA A 749 -2.17 17.20 -2.95
C ALA A 749 -1.54 16.84 -4.30
N GLN A 750 -1.93 17.50 -5.39
CA GLN A 750 -1.46 17.15 -6.74
C GLN A 750 0.08 17.05 -6.85
N PRO A 751 0.89 18.00 -6.34
CA PRO A 751 2.35 17.87 -6.31
C PRO A 751 2.89 16.73 -5.42
N VAL A 752 2.14 16.31 -4.39
CA VAL A 752 2.47 15.13 -3.58
C VAL A 752 2.22 13.86 -4.39
N LEU A 753 1.06 13.74 -5.04
CA LEU A 753 0.70 12.57 -5.86
C LEU A 753 1.75 12.33 -6.94
N GLU A 754 2.14 13.39 -7.66
CA GLU A 754 3.18 13.33 -8.69
C GLU A 754 4.56 12.90 -8.14
N ALA A 755 4.89 13.23 -6.90
CA ALA A 755 6.13 12.79 -6.26
C ALA A 755 6.06 11.31 -5.82
N LEU A 756 4.90 10.84 -5.37
CA LEU A 756 4.65 9.43 -5.06
C LEU A 756 4.66 8.58 -6.34
N ASP A 757 4.05 9.05 -7.44
CA ASP A 757 4.11 8.42 -8.76
C ASP A 757 5.56 8.29 -9.25
N ARG A 758 6.36 9.37 -9.15
CA ARG A 758 7.80 9.36 -9.48
C ARG A 758 8.60 8.36 -8.65
N ALA A 759 8.20 8.09 -7.41
CA ALA A 759 8.82 7.07 -6.54
C ALA A 759 8.21 5.67 -6.71
N SER A 760 7.10 5.55 -7.45
CA SER A 760 6.31 4.32 -7.62
C SER A 760 5.64 3.83 -6.31
N ILE A 761 5.32 4.76 -5.41
CA ILE A 761 4.62 4.48 -4.16
C ILE A 761 3.11 4.47 -4.45
N PRO A 762 2.40 3.33 -4.25
CA PRO A 762 0.98 3.30 -4.51
C PRO A 762 0.23 4.06 -3.41
N TYR A 763 -0.69 4.92 -3.84
CA TYR A 763 -1.51 5.74 -2.95
C TYR A 763 -3.00 5.58 -3.25
N ASP A 764 -3.83 6.06 -2.32
CA ASP A 764 -5.22 6.40 -2.57
C ASP A 764 -5.49 7.87 -2.24
N THR A 765 -6.67 8.34 -2.62
CA THR A 765 -7.12 9.71 -2.29
C THR A 765 -8.55 9.67 -1.77
N ALA A 766 -8.75 10.12 -0.52
CA ALA A 766 -10.07 10.19 0.10
C ALA A 766 -10.83 11.45 -0.30
N TYR A 767 -10.86 11.78 -1.61
CA TYR A 767 -11.68 12.87 -2.13
C TYR A 767 -13.14 12.41 -2.22
N ALA A 768 -13.85 12.55 -1.11
CA ALA A 768 -15.28 12.32 -1.06
C ALA A 768 -16.02 13.27 -2.01
N ARG A 769 -16.42 12.74 -3.17
CA ARG A 769 -17.58 13.18 -3.94
C ARG A 769 -18.79 12.36 -3.49
N SER A 770 -20.00 12.90 -3.60
CA SER A 770 -21.21 12.09 -3.44
C SER A 770 -21.22 10.95 -4.49
N LEU A 771 -21.89 9.82 -4.21
CA LEU A 771 -22.04 8.78 -5.24
C LEU A 771 -22.73 9.33 -6.50
N SER A 772 -23.65 10.31 -6.34
CA SER A 772 -24.29 11.04 -7.44
C SER A 772 -23.37 11.94 -8.29
N GLU A 773 -22.14 12.23 -7.85
CA GLU A 773 -21.15 13.02 -8.60
C GLU A 773 -20.07 12.15 -9.27
N LYS A 774 -20.10 10.83 -9.08
CA LYS A 774 -19.16 9.92 -9.73
C LYS A 774 -19.61 9.64 -11.18
N PRO A 775 -18.71 9.81 -12.18
CA PRO A 775 -18.98 9.40 -13.56
C PRO A 775 -19.46 7.95 -13.65
N GLY A 776 -20.41 7.71 -14.55
CA GLY A 776 -21.16 6.47 -14.66
C GLY A 776 -22.30 6.33 -13.65
N ILE A 777 -22.14 6.79 -12.40
CA ILE A 777 -23.18 6.68 -11.37
C ILE A 777 -24.20 7.80 -11.51
N ALA A 778 -23.73 9.04 -11.75
CA ALA A 778 -24.55 10.23 -11.97
C ALA A 778 -25.61 10.02 -13.08
N GLU A 779 -25.19 9.41 -14.19
CA GLU A 779 -26.03 9.13 -15.35
C GLU A 779 -27.04 8.03 -15.04
N ARG A 780 -26.65 6.98 -14.30
CA ARG A 780 -27.57 5.91 -13.86
C ARG A 780 -28.66 6.46 -12.94
N ILE A 781 -28.30 7.33 -11.99
CA ILE A 781 -29.26 8.01 -11.11
C ILE A 781 -30.20 8.91 -11.92
N THR A 782 -29.66 9.71 -12.85
CA THR A 782 -30.44 10.58 -13.75
C THR A 782 -31.48 9.78 -14.56
N ILE A 783 -31.11 8.61 -15.08
CA ILE A 783 -32.04 7.73 -15.81
C ILE A 783 -33.08 7.14 -14.85
N LEU A 784 -32.67 6.59 -13.71
CA LEU A 784 -33.57 6.01 -12.70
C LEU A 784 -34.61 7.01 -12.18
N GLU A 785 -34.24 8.29 -12.05
CA GLU A 785 -35.15 9.39 -11.67
C GLU A 785 -36.23 9.70 -12.73
N GLY A 786 -36.10 9.16 -13.94
CA GLY A 786 -37.04 9.38 -15.05
C GLY A 786 -37.02 10.80 -15.62
N LYS A 787 -36.09 11.66 -15.19
CA LYS A 787 -36.04 13.09 -15.51
C LYS A 787 -34.78 13.45 -16.31
N ARG A 788 -34.92 14.38 -17.26
CA ARG A 788 -33.83 15.00 -18.05
C ARG A 788 -32.89 14.04 -18.84
N TRP A 789 -33.09 12.71 -18.81
CA TRP A 789 -32.20 11.69 -19.38
C TRP A 789 -31.99 11.72 -20.91
N HIS A 790 -32.78 12.46 -21.68
CA HIS A 790 -32.72 12.49 -23.16
C HIS A 790 -31.31 12.77 -23.74
N HIS A 791 -30.51 13.60 -23.07
CA HIS A 791 -29.15 13.94 -23.49
C HIS A 791 -28.16 12.76 -23.38
N LEU A 792 -28.49 11.76 -22.54
CA LEU A 792 -27.70 10.55 -22.31
C LEU A 792 -27.93 9.48 -23.39
N ILE A 793 -28.87 9.64 -24.32
CA ILE A 793 -29.12 8.64 -25.38
C ILE A 793 -27.92 8.56 -26.36
N ARG A 794 -27.42 7.37 -26.66
CA ARG A 794 -26.30 7.15 -27.60
C ARG A 794 -26.65 7.59 -29.02
N GLY A 795 -25.86 8.50 -29.58
CA GLY A 795 -26.07 9.05 -30.92
C GLY A 795 -27.02 10.25 -30.99
N VAL A 796 -27.54 10.73 -29.85
CA VAL A 796 -28.12 12.08 -29.77
C VAL A 796 -26.99 13.06 -29.52
N GLY A 797 -26.76 13.95 -30.48
CA GLY A 797 -25.78 15.03 -30.41
C GLY A 797 -26.43 16.39 -30.07
N GLU A 798 -25.60 17.36 -29.70
CA GLU A 798 -26.03 18.69 -29.21
C GLU A 798 -27.05 19.37 -30.14
N LYS A 799 -26.80 19.37 -31.46
CA LYS A 799 -27.72 19.95 -32.46
C LYS A 799 -29.12 19.31 -32.49
N ALA A 800 -29.23 18.03 -32.15
CA ALA A 800 -30.53 17.37 -32.04
C ALA A 800 -31.22 17.75 -30.71
N GLN A 801 -30.45 17.87 -29.62
CA GLN A 801 -30.96 18.33 -28.33
C GLN A 801 -31.46 19.78 -28.38
N GLU A 802 -30.73 20.68 -29.05
CA GLU A 802 -31.15 22.08 -29.27
C GLU A 802 -32.45 22.19 -30.07
N ARG A 803 -32.70 21.26 -31.00
CA ARG A 803 -33.95 21.18 -31.76
C ARG A 803 -35.11 20.74 -30.88
N MET A 804 -34.92 19.68 -30.09
CA MET A 804 -35.92 19.22 -29.11
C MET A 804 -36.28 20.33 -28.11
N ASN A 805 -35.28 21.05 -27.60
CA ASN A 805 -35.49 22.16 -26.67
C ASN A 805 -36.27 23.35 -27.30
N ARG A 806 -36.30 23.43 -28.64
CA ARG A 806 -37.10 24.40 -29.42
C ARG A 806 -38.45 23.85 -29.90
N GLY A 807 -38.77 22.58 -29.62
CA GLY A 807 -39.95 21.90 -30.14
C GLY A 807 -39.87 21.50 -31.62
N GLU A 808 -38.67 21.51 -32.22
CA GLU A 808 -38.40 21.10 -33.61
C GLU A 808 -38.17 19.58 -33.71
N ASP A 809 -38.41 19.00 -34.90
CA ASP A 809 -38.10 17.58 -35.18
C ASP A 809 -36.60 17.29 -35.01
N PRO A 810 -36.19 16.40 -34.09
CA PRO A 810 -34.79 16.01 -33.92
C PRO A 810 -34.23 15.17 -35.07
N GLY A 811 -35.09 14.70 -35.97
CA GLY A 811 -34.78 13.84 -37.11
C GLY A 811 -35.08 12.38 -36.83
N ARG A 812 -35.55 11.67 -37.87
CA ARG A 812 -36.12 10.32 -37.81
C ARG A 812 -35.29 9.29 -37.01
N VAL A 813 -33.96 9.30 -37.13
CA VAL A 813 -33.08 8.35 -36.40
C VAL A 813 -33.04 8.65 -34.90
N VAL A 814 -33.08 9.93 -34.51
CA VAL A 814 -33.12 10.34 -33.11
C VAL A 814 -34.50 10.07 -32.51
N ALA A 815 -35.58 10.34 -33.26
CA ALA A 815 -36.94 10.06 -32.84
C ALA A 815 -37.17 8.56 -32.53
N VAL A 816 -36.63 7.64 -33.34
CA VAL A 816 -36.69 6.19 -33.07
C VAL A 816 -36.00 5.85 -31.75
N LYS A 817 -34.78 6.33 -31.51
CA LYS A 817 -34.04 6.06 -30.27
C LYS A 817 -34.70 6.64 -29.01
N ILE A 818 -35.35 7.80 -29.14
CA ILE A 818 -36.16 8.35 -28.06
C ILE A 818 -37.35 7.43 -27.78
N SER A 819 -38.04 6.94 -28.81
CA SER A 819 -39.16 6.00 -28.64
C SER A 819 -38.71 4.67 -27.99
N GLU A 820 -37.55 4.13 -28.36
CA GLU A 820 -36.95 2.94 -27.75
C GLU A 820 -36.65 3.17 -26.26
N ALA A 821 -36.02 4.31 -25.93
CA ALA A 821 -35.69 4.65 -24.55
C ALA A 821 -36.94 4.95 -23.70
N VAL A 822 -37.97 5.62 -24.24
CA VAL A 822 -39.26 5.82 -23.55
C VAL A 822 -39.94 4.47 -23.29
N HIS A 823 -39.90 3.54 -24.25
CA HIS A 823 -40.49 2.21 -24.05
C HIS A 823 -39.76 1.44 -22.95
N LEU A 824 -38.43 1.42 -22.96
CA LEU A 824 -37.61 0.81 -21.91
C LEU A 824 -37.91 1.42 -20.53
N MET A 825 -37.94 2.74 -20.41
CA MET A 825 -38.23 3.44 -19.15
C MET A 825 -39.61 3.06 -18.58
N ASN A 826 -40.61 2.89 -19.45
CA ASN A 826 -41.95 2.45 -19.06
C ASN A 826 -42.03 0.95 -18.69
N SER A 827 -41.00 0.14 -18.99
CA SER A 827 -40.92 -1.29 -18.65
C SER A 827 -40.01 -1.62 -17.46
N LEU A 828 -39.46 -0.61 -16.76
CA LEU A 828 -38.53 -0.82 -15.63
C LEU A 828 -39.27 -1.25 -14.35
N GLU A 829 -39.45 -2.55 -14.20
CA GLU A 829 -40.06 -3.17 -13.00
C GLU A 829 -39.02 -3.85 -12.08
N GLY A 830 -39.47 -4.32 -10.92
CA GLY A 830 -38.64 -5.05 -9.95
C GLY A 830 -37.70 -4.17 -9.12
N SER A 831 -36.66 -4.80 -8.56
CA SER A 831 -35.67 -4.17 -7.67
C SER A 831 -34.80 -3.14 -8.40
N ILE A 832 -34.23 -2.19 -7.66
CA ILE A 832 -33.39 -1.12 -8.20
C ILE A 832 -32.19 -1.71 -8.97
N ARG A 833 -31.56 -2.76 -8.42
CA ARG A 833 -30.48 -3.50 -9.11
C ARG A 833 -30.92 -4.12 -10.44
N ALA A 834 -32.15 -4.65 -10.53
CA ALA A 834 -32.69 -5.17 -11.78
C ALA A 834 -32.93 -4.04 -12.80
N ARG A 835 -33.50 -2.92 -12.37
CA ARG A 835 -33.73 -1.74 -13.24
C ARG A 835 -32.43 -1.18 -13.79
N ILE A 836 -31.37 -1.08 -12.97
CA ILE A 836 -30.04 -0.65 -13.41
C ILE A 836 -29.51 -1.58 -14.51
N ARG A 837 -29.58 -2.90 -14.32
CA ARG A 837 -29.15 -3.86 -15.34
C ARG A 837 -29.95 -3.75 -16.63
N SER A 838 -31.28 -3.60 -16.56
CA SER A 838 -32.11 -3.38 -17.76
C SER A 838 -31.74 -2.09 -18.52
N ILE A 839 -31.33 -1.03 -17.82
CA ILE A 839 -30.83 0.21 -18.43
C ILE A 839 -29.48 -0.02 -19.13
N GLU A 840 -28.60 -0.84 -18.55
CA GLU A 840 -27.26 -1.14 -19.05
C GLU A 840 -27.29 -2.08 -20.25
N ASP A 841 -27.99 -3.21 -20.11
CA ASP A 841 -28.11 -4.29 -21.11
C ASP A 841 -28.77 -3.80 -22.41
N ALA A 842 -29.66 -2.80 -22.32
CA ALA A 842 -30.28 -2.18 -23.49
C ALA A 842 -29.29 -1.42 -24.38
N GLY A 843 -28.13 -1.01 -23.87
CA GLY A 843 -27.10 -0.30 -24.64
C GLY A 843 -27.52 1.07 -25.20
N LEU A 844 -28.72 1.57 -24.87
CA LEU A 844 -29.30 2.81 -25.40
C LEU A 844 -28.62 4.08 -24.86
N PHE A 845 -28.00 4.01 -23.68
CA PHE A 845 -27.48 5.18 -22.95
C PHE A 845 -25.94 5.27 -22.95
N LYS A 846 -25.43 6.49 -22.92
CA LYS A 846 -24.01 6.87 -22.77
C LYS A 846 -23.60 6.68 -21.31
N LEU A 847 -23.48 5.41 -20.90
CA LEU A 847 -23.00 5.04 -19.58
C LEU A 847 -21.54 4.60 -19.65
N GLU A 848 -20.72 5.13 -18.74
CA GLU A 848 -19.41 4.53 -18.44
C GLU A 848 -19.61 3.15 -17.81
N ARG A 849 -18.67 2.24 -18.09
CA ARG A 849 -18.70 0.88 -17.56
C ARG A 849 -18.29 0.90 -16.09
N ILE A 850 -19.16 0.37 -15.24
CA ILE A 850 -18.87 0.10 -13.83
C ILE A 850 -18.84 -1.42 -13.66
N ASP A 851 -18.01 -1.92 -12.76
CA ASP A 851 -17.91 -3.36 -12.43
C ASP A 851 -19.16 -3.83 -11.67
N ASP A 852 -19.65 -5.04 -11.96
CA ASP A 852 -20.74 -5.69 -11.21
C ASP A 852 -20.45 -5.84 -9.70
N ALA A 853 -19.16 -5.88 -9.32
CA ALA A 853 -18.70 -5.89 -7.94
C ALA A 853 -18.72 -4.51 -7.26
N HIS A 854 -18.94 -3.41 -8.00
CA HIS A 854 -18.86 -2.05 -7.48
C HIS A 854 -19.90 -1.81 -6.36
N PRO A 855 -19.54 -1.15 -5.24
CA PRO A 855 -20.42 -0.98 -4.07
C PRO A 855 -21.80 -0.40 -4.39
N PHE A 856 -21.92 0.44 -5.42
CA PHE A 856 -23.20 0.94 -5.94
C PHE A 856 -24.26 -0.15 -6.16
N TYR A 857 -23.92 -1.31 -6.73
CA TYR A 857 -24.88 -2.40 -6.94
C TYR A 857 -25.23 -3.15 -5.65
N GLN A 858 -24.32 -3.19 -4.69
CA GLN A 858 -24.59 -3.74 -3.36
C GLN A 858 -25.56 -2.82 -2.60
N TYR A 859 -25.28 -1.51 -2.59
CA TYR A 859 -26.19 -0.50 -2.06
C TYR A 859 -27.57 -0.58 -2.73
N ALA A 860 -27.65 -0.61 -4.07
CA ALA A 860 -28.91 -0.77 -4.80
C ALA A 860 -29.68 -2.05 -4.42
N GLY A 861 -28.96 -3.11 -4.03
CA GLY A 861 -29.55 -4.34 -3.48
C GLY A 861 -30.14 -4.17 -2.09
N LEU A 862 -29.47 -3.42 -1.19
CA LEU A 862 -29.93 -3.18 0.19
C LEU A 862 -31.25 -2.40 0.26
N PHE A 863 -31.49 -1.47 -0.67
CA PHE A 863 -32.74 -0.69 -0.72
C PHE A 863 -33.90 -1.44 -1.44
N GLY A 864 -33.65 -2.59 -2.06
CA GLY A 864 -34.69 -3.42 -2.67
C GLY A 864 -35.45 -2.69 -3.79
N SER A 865 -36.64 -2.18 -3.47
CA SER A 865 -37.49 -1.39 -4.37
C SER A 865 -37.72 0.07 -3.91
N ASP A 866 -37.12 0.50 -2.80
CA ASP A 866 -37.21 1.88 -2.29
C ASP A 866 -36.28 2.81 -3.09
N LEU A 867 -36.73 3.19 -4.28
CA LEU A 867 -35.96 3.99 -5.22
C LEU A 867 -35.65 5.39 -4.65
N ASP A 868 -36.62 6.03 -3.98
CA ASP A 868 -36.42 7.35 -3.38
C ASP A 868 -35.40 7.30 -2.24
N GLY A 869 -35.49 6.30 -1.36
CA GLY A 869 -34.52 6.08 -0.29
C GLY A 869 -33.10 5.79 -0.81
N PHE A 870 -32.98 5.08 -1.93
CA PHE A 870 -31.70 4.81 -2.58
C PHE A 870 -31.10 6.06 -3.24
N ILE A 871 -31.91 6.87 -3.93
CA ILE A 871 -31.46 8.13 -4.54
C ILE A 871 -31.02 9.12 -3.46
N ASP A 872 -31.82 9.28 -2.40
CA ASP A 872 -31.42 10.04 -1.20
C ASP A 872 -30.10 9.49 -0.66
N PHE A 873 -29.96 8.17 -0.47
CA PHE A 873 -28.71 7.55 -0.02
C PHE A 873 -27.52 7.87 -0.94
N CYS A 874 -27.65 7.83 -2.26
CA CYS A 874 -26.54 8.14 -3.18
C CYS A 874 -26.14 9.61 -3.17
N ARG A 875 -27.10 10.53 -2.98
CA ARG A 875 -26.86 11.97 -2.82
C ARG A 875 -26.22 12.31 -1.47
N LEU A 876 -26.58 11.58 -0.42
CA LEU A 876 -26.10 11.78 0.95
C LEU A 876 -24.82 11.01 1.29
N SER A 877 -24.53 9.93 0.55
CA SER A 877 -23.34 9.12 0.74
C SER A 877 -22.14 9.73 0.04
N ASN A 878 -21.42 10.53 0.82
CA ASN A 878 -20.01 10.78 0.61
C ASN A 878 -19.26 9.45 0.76
N ASP A 879 -19.03 8.79 -0.38
CA ASP A 879 -18.17 7.61 -0.46
C ASP A 879 -16.72 8.06 -0.28
N GLN A 880 -16.34 8.25 0.98
CA GLN A 880 -14.98 7.94 1.41
C GLN A 880 -14.75 6.47 1.10
N GLY A 881 -14.35 6.20 -0.15
CA GLY A 881 -14.10 4.86 -0.65
C GLY A 881 -13.26 4.10 0.37
N ALA A 882 -13.62 2.84 0.62
CA ALA A 882 -13.03 2.06 1.68
C ALA A 882 -11.50 2.15 1.65
N LEU A 883 -10.92 2.84 2.64
CA LEU A 883 -9.49 2.91 2.86
C LEU A 883 -9.04 1.47 3.15
N GLY A 884 -8.45 0.83 2.13
CA GLY A 884 -8.31 -0.61 2.09
C GLY A 884 -7.30 -1.04 1.02
N GLY A 885 -6.36 -1.88 1.44
CA GLY A 885 -5.17 -2.26 0.66
C GLY A 885 -3.92 -1.50 1.11
N GLU A 886 -2.76 -2.05 0.74
CA GLU A 886 -1.44 -1.51 1.08
C GLU A 886 -1.10 -0.27 0.22
N ARG A 887 -1.60 0.90 0.65
CA ARG A 887 -1.45 2.19 -0.05
C ARG A 887 -1.26 3.34 0.93
N VAL A 888 -0.48 4.35 0.53
CA VAL A 888 -0.37 5.62 1.28
C VAL A 888 -1.64 6.45 1.12
N HIS A 889 -2.16 6.99 2.21
CA HIS A 889 -3.40 7.76 2.19
C HIS A 889 -3.15 9.26 2.01
N VAL A 890 -3.47 9.83 0.84
CA VAL A 890 -3.31 11.29 0.59
C VAL A 890 -4.67 11.99 0.73
N ILE A 891 -4.83 12.77 1.80
CA ILE A 891 -6.14 13.22 2.29
C ILE A 891 -6.12 14.69 2.75
N THR A 892 -7.28 15.34 2.76
CA THR A 892 -7.38 16.69 3.36
C THR A 892 -7.51 16.62 4.88
N ALA A 893 -7.11 17.68 5.60
CA ALA A 893 -7.27 17.76 7.05
C ALA A 893 -8.71 17.55 7.54
N HIS A 894 -9.71 17.96 6.73
CA HIS A 894 -11.12 17.70 7.00
C HIS A 894 -11.49 16.21 6.80
N ALA A 895 -10.96 15.57 5.75
CA ALA A 895 -11.20 14.15 5.47
C ALA A 895 -10.48 13.22 6.47
N ALA A 896 -9.40 13.70 7.09
CA ALA A 896 -8.65 12.97 8.11
C ALA A 896 -9.41 12.81 9.44
N LYS A 897 -10.46 13.59 9.67
CA LYS A 897 -11.28 13.50 10.89
C LYS A 897 -11.90 12.09 11.03
N GLY A 898 -11.86 11.56 12.26
CA GLY A 898 -12.24 10.17 12.57
C GLY A 898 -11.12 9.15 12.34
N LEU A 899 -10.18 9.39 11.42
CA LEU A 899 -9.09 8.46 11.09
C LEU A 899 -7.92 8.52 12.11
N GLU A 900 -6.99 7.56 11.98
CA GLU A 900 -5.71 7.48 12.68
C GLU A 900 -4.69 6.70 11.84
N PHE A 901 -3.41 7.06 11.96
CA PHE A 901 -2.29 6.48 11.22
C PHE A 901 -1.06 6.43 12.12
N ARG A 902 -0.15 5.47 11.90
CA ARG A 902 1.08 5.38 12.70
C ARG A 902 2.05 6.50 12.34
N CYS A 903 2.20 6.78 11.05
CA CYS A 903 2.98 7.89 10.52
C CYS A 903 2.10 8.90 9.78
N VAL A 904 2.23 10.19 10.10
CA VAL A 904 1.53 11.28 9.40
C VAL A 904 2.52 12.33 8.91
N PHE A 905 2.38 12.73 7.66
CA PHE A 905 3.03 13.90 7.07
C PHE A 905 1.99 15.01 6.93
N ILE A 906 2.14 16.14 7.63
CA ILE A 906 1.37 17.36 7.33
C ILE A 906 2.25 18.27 6.49
N THR A 907 1.81 18.60 5.28
CA THR A 907 2.57 19.40 4.32
C THR A 907 1.92 20.75 4.01
N SER A 908 2.57 21.56 3.18
CA SER A 908 2.14 22.91 2.79
C SER A 908 1.98 23.88 3.97
N LEU A 909 2.79 23.73 5.02
CA LEU A 909 2.76 24.59 6.22
C LEU A 909 3.43 25.94 5.96
N MET A 910 2.70 26.76 5.21
CA MET A 910 3.10 28.07 4.73
C MET A 910 2.07 29.14 5.12
N HIS A 911 2.55 30.37 5.30
CA HIS A 911 1.68 31.52 5.56
C HIS A 911 0.68 31.71 4.41
N GLY A 912 -0.60 31.93 4.76
CA GLY A 912 -1.74 32.05 3.83
C GLY A 912 -2.23 30.73 3.24
N ILE A 913 -1.53 29.61 3.47
CA ILE A 913 -1.85 28.28 2.91
C ILE A 913 -2.43 27.34 3.97
N PHE A 914 -1.81 27.27 5.16
CA PHE A 914 -2.35 26.59 6.34
C PHE A 914 -1.75 27.28 7.60
N PRO A 915 -2.44 28.27 8.21
CA PRO A 915 -3.84 28.66 7.98
C PRO A 915 -4.11 29.24 6.60
N LEU A 916 -5.29 28.91 6.06
CA LEU A 916 -5.78 29.45 4.80
C LEU A 916 -6.21 30.91 4.93
N GLU A 917 -5.70 31.79 4.06
CA GLU A 917 -6.04 33.21 4.07
C GLU A 917 -7.56 33.46 3.93
N GLY A 918 -8.10 34.43 4.67
CA GLY A 918 -9.53 34.74 4.72
C GLY A 918 -10.41 33.76 5.50
N SER A 919 -9.86 32.68 6.06
CA SER A 919 -10.57 31.73 6.92
C SER A 919 -10.51 32.15 8.40
N SER A 920 -11.41 31.60 9.24
CA SER A 920 -11.36 31.85 10.68
C SER A 920 -10.11 31.21 11.30
N VAL A 921 -9.26 32.02 11.94
CA VAL A 921 -8.02 31.53 12.58
C VAL A 921 -8.31 30.50 13.69
N SER A 922 -9.45 30.60 14.40
CA SER A 922 -9.84 29.60 15.41
C SER A 922 -10.23 28.26 14.78
N GLU A 923 -10.92 28.28 13.63
CA GLU A 923 -11.32 27.07 12.91
C GLU A 923 -10.11 26.40 12.23
N GLU A 924 -9.21 27.19 11.62
CA GLU A 924 -7.95 26.68 11.08
C GLU A 924 -7.05 26.08 12.18
N ARG A 925 -7.08 26.64 13.41
CA ARG A 925 -6.37 26.09 14.57
C ARG A 925 -6.97 24.73 14.99
N ASN A 926 -8.30 24.62 15.08
CA ASN A 926 -8.97 23.34 15.31
C ASN A 926 -8.64 22.32 14.21
N LEU A 927 -8.56 22.75 12.95
CA LEU A 927 -8.26 21.90 11.80
C LEU A 927 -6.81 21.38 11.84
N PHE A 928 -5.83 22.22 12.20
CA PHE A 928 -4.45 21.78 12.41
C PHE A 928 -4.32 20.85 13.62
N TYR A 929 -5.04 21.12 14.71
CA TYR A 929 -5.14 20.22 15.87
C TYR A 929 -5.73 18.84 15.50
N VAL A 930 -6.79 18.81 14.69
CA VAL A 930 -7.34 17.55 14.13
C VAL A 930 -6.26 16.82 13.33
N ALA A 931 -5.54 17.49 12.43
CA ALA A 931 -4.49 16.88 11.61
C ALA A 931 -3.32 16.31 12.45
N MET A 932 -2.81 17.06 13.43
CA MET A 932 -1.75 16.59 14.34
C MET A 932 -2.18 15.33 15.11
N THR A 933 -3.42 15.31 15.60
CA THR A 933 -3.96 14.25 16.46
C THR A 933 -4.39 12.97 15.70
N ARG A 934 -4.04 12.88 14.41
CA ARG A 934 -4.19 11.64 13.60
C ARG A 934 -2.99 10.70 13.77
N ALA A 935 -1.81 11.24 14.06
CA ALA A 935 -0.60 10.44 14.26
C ALA A 935 -0.65 9.66 15.59
N SER A 936 -0.15 8.44 15.59
CA SER A 936 0.05 7.65 16.82
C SER A 936 1.53 7.53 17.23
N GLU A 937 2.45 7.47 16.26
CA GLU A 937 3.89 7.30 16.49
C GLU A 937 4.73 8.47 15.97
N ILE A 938 4.70 8.73 14.66
CA ILE A 938 5.55 9.75 14.03
C ILE A 938 4.68 10.83 13.35
N LEU A 939 5.00 12.09 13.62
CA LEU A 939 4.43 13.25 12.95
C LEU A 939 5.55 14.06 12.29
N TYR A 940 5.48 14.17 10.96
CA TYR A 940 6.28 15.11 10.17
C TYR A 940 5.48 16.38 9.89
N LEU A 941 6.09 17.54 10.12
CA LEU A 941 5.57 18.85 9.74
C LEU A 941 6.49 19.44 8.68
N LEU A 942 6.01 19.54 7.45
CA LEU A 942 6.81 20.00 6.31
C LEU A 942 6.52 21.46 5.97
N CYS A 943 7.58 22.25 5.97
CA CYS A 943 7.56 23.64 5.57
C CYS A 943 8.73 23.97 4.62
N PRO A 944 8.59 25.00 3.78
CA PRO A 944 9.71 25.57 3.02
C PRO A 944 10.72 26.29 3.92
N ASP A 945 11.86 26.67 3.32
CA ASP A 945 12.90 27.49 3.94
C ASP A 945 12.47 28.95 4.21
N ARG A 946 11.39 29.42 3.57
CA ARG A 946 10.84 30.78 3.68
C ARG A 946 9.32 30.77 3.63
N ASN A 947 8.67 31.77 4.24
CA ASN A 947 7.21 31.89 4.30
C ASN A 947 6.52 30.72 5.06
N GLN A 948 7.13 30.28 6.16
CA GLN A 948 6.60 29.26 7.06
C GLN A 948 5.27 29.69 7.70
N SER A 949 4.41 28.71 8.02
CA SER A 949 3.15 28.94 8.74
C SER A 949 3.39 29.45 10.17
N GLU A 950 2.61 30.45 10.58
CA GLU A 950 2.55 30.97 11.94
C GLU A 950 2.16 29.92 13.00
N PHE A 951 1.45 28.85 12.62
CA PHE A 951 1.11 27.76 13.53
C PHE A 951 2.33 27.01 14.05
N LEU A 952 3.44 27.00 13.31
CA LEU A 952 4.70 26.38 13.74
C LEU A 952 5.32 27.11 14.94
N TRP A 953 5.06 28.41 15.10
CA TRP A 953 5.56 29.22 16.23
C TRP A 953 4.77 28.99 17.53
N LEU A 954 3.59 28.37 17.44
CA LEU A 954 2.75 28.00 18.60
C LEU A 954 3.14 26.63 19.19
N LEU A 955 4.03 25.87 18.53
CA LEU A 955 4.49 24.57 18.99
C LEU A 955 5.68 24.71 19.95
N PRO A 956 5.68 24.07 21.13
CA PRO A 956 6.81 24.14 22.05
C PRO A 956 8.06 23.46 21.47
N ALA A 957 9.14 24.22 21.30
CA ALA A 957 10.39 23.73 20.69
C ALA A 957 10.95 22.45 21.34
N GLN A 958 10.73 22.25 22.64
CA GLN A 958 11.13 21.04 23.38
C GLN A 958 10.48 19.74 22.90
N PHE A 959 9.39 19.80 22.13
CA PHE A 959 8.70 18.63 21.53
C PHE A 959 8.89 18.55 20.01
N CYS A 960 9.66 19.46 19.41
CA CYS A 960 9.88 19.55 17.97
C CYS A 960 11.38 19.45 17.64
N ARG A 961 11.76 18.53 16.76
CA ARG A 961 13.13 18.38 16.26
C ARG A 961 13.20 18.90 14.83
N VAL A 962 14.02 19.93 14.60
CA VAL A 962 14.17 20.59 13.29
C VAL A 962 15.20 19.85 12.43
N TYR A 963 14.82 19.52 11.21
CA TYR A 963 15.66 18.93 10.18
C TYR A 963 15.72 19.87 8.98
N ARG A 964 16.92 20.18 8.50
CA ARG A 964 17.15 21.09 7.36
C ARG A 964 17.73 20.34 6.19
N GLU A 965 16.96 20.17 5.13
CA GLU A 965 17.46 19.57 3.89
C GLU A 965 18.33 20.60 3.14
N LYS A 966 19.64 20.35 3.10
CA LYS A 966 20.55 21.19 2.32
C LYS A 966 20.22 21.05 0.83
N ARG A 967 19.95 22.18 0.18
CA ARG A 967 19.85 22.30 -1.28
C ARG A 967 21.10 21.66 -1.90
N ARG A 968 20.98 20.49 -2.54
CA ARG A 968 22.02 20.02 -3.46
C ARG A 968 22.12 21.07 -4.56
N GLN A 969 23.30 21.65 -4.76
CA GLN A 969 23.55 22.47 -5.94
C GLN A 969 23.40 21.55 -7.15
N SER A 970 22.35 21.77 -7.94
CA SER A 970 22.14 21.13 -9.23
C SER A 970 23.10 21.74 -10.26
N SER A 971 24.39 21.46 -10.08
CA SER A 971 25.41 21.76 -11.07
C SER A 971 25.44 20.61 -12.08
N GLU A 972 25.10 20.92 -13.33
CA GLU A 972 25.45 20.13 -14.52
C GLU A 972 24.95 18.67 -14.59
N GLN A 973 23.62 18.48 -14.65
CA GLN A 973 23.04 17.33 -15.37
C GLN A 973 21.61 17.59 -15.87
N MET A 974 21.42 18.67 -16.63
CA MET A 974 20.16 18.96 -17.32
C MET A 974 20.40 19.60 -18.69
N LEU A 975 21.17 18.90 -19.53
CA LEU A 975 21.29 19.12 -20.98
C LEU A 975 21.80 17.82 -21.62
N LEU A 976 20.92 16.80 -21.65
CA LEU A 976 20.90 15.60 -22.51
C LEU A 976 19.84 14.63 -21.94
N PHE A 977 18.58 14.95 -22.23
CA PHE A 977 17.44 14.04 -22.27
C PHE A 977 16.87 14.15 -23.70
#